data_AF-A0A8T4TPX8-F1
#
_entry.id   AF-A0A8T4TPX8-F1
#
_cell.length_a   1.000
_cell.length_b   1.000
_cell.length_c   1.000
_cell.angle_alpha   90.00
_cell.angle_beta   90.00
_cell.angle_gamma   90.00
#
_symmetry.space_group_name_H-M   'P 1'
#
loop_
_entity.id
_entity.type
_entity.pdbx_description
1 polymer ?
#
loop_
_entity_poly.entity_id
_entity_poly.type
_entity_poly.pdbx_seq_one_letter_code
_entity_poly.pdbx_strand_id
1 'polypeptide(L)'
;RYPLIQPYAYAHIHWDPEKKEVMYEIEEPILNSKEKEILKILDDGVKELINISFVSMKEGDVVIQYLEKNVNILLKELGFTLSKETFLKIMYYIYRNFVGLNEIEPLICDYFIEDIECNGIQSPLYIVHRKYRNLKTNVNFNEVQYLASFVEKLAQKCGRYVSYASPLLDGSLPTGQRVNATYTSDVSSKGPTFTLRSFTREPWSPSKMIQEGTVSPEILAYLWILVENEFNVMVIGGTGSGKTSFLNCIAFFIPQQARVVSIEDSITGDSRIIIKENGKIKNITIKEFVDNKIKAEVLTLDNKGKIIFVKPSNYIKHRIKKDIYEVTTATGRKIKVTKDHSLFTMGENNLKETKPIDLKENESFIAVPRILPIDNQPIKEINLIHHLNHFKEFFLVGEPIKKIFKKYTFKELNIGKSKYHWRKNNNLIKIEDFLKLDIKFSEEELYALRIKTKNKASIPLIFKITPEFLQYCGLWLGDGSYDNHNKNVVIVSNADKECRDLIKKIAGDLGSNYSVMTDKGVSIRIHNRVFYRFMKEIIGLEGYSNTKKIPEFICSLSNQQIKHFIKGYFSADGCVKKFEVSCTSQSYDLLEELQSLLLRQGIIARINKHERADKCIDMSISSLDNLKKFKEIGFLQERKNTRLNSFNKKATHSCSDIIPLTAYQLNRLNQLLNNGLKWSYKTQLNNLGRDYLQKIAPEGSEFNDLSHNDIFWDRVIKVKKVSSNEIEVFDLSIPDYEKFLCNNIFVHNTRELNLLHENWLPSVAREGVGLANLVGQKYGEVTLFDLLKESFRQRPDYVIVGEVRGKEAFVLFQGMSSGHPSMGTMHANDIQTMIRRLETPPIELSPSLVESMDAVCVMTQAKVAGKEVRRMKQISEVISVPENGQAEVNIPFQWDPRTDTFYFKTDSYIFQKLMENYGFTKEHLVQEFEYRTRLLYELYKKKIFDFRKVQEVINEYARSPRKILKEYGIIK
;
A
#
# COMPACT_ATOMS: atom_id res chain seq x y z
N ARG A 1 19.41 13.35 -32.37
CA ARG A 1 19.40 11.88 -32.14
C ARG A 1 19.94 11.57 -30.74
N TYR A 2 19.25 10.78 -29.92
CA TYR A 2 19.77 10.24 -28.64
C TYR A 2 19.16 8.85 -28.36
N PRO A 3 19.83 7.95 -27.61
CA PRO A 3 19.31 6.62 -27.32
C PRO A 3 18.12 6.66 -26.37
N LEU A 4 17.15 5.77 -26.61
CA LEU A 4 16.01 5.50 -25.72
C LEU A 4 16.16 4.09 -25.12
N ILE A 5 16.35 3.09 -25.98
CA ILE A 5 16.56 1.69 -25.60
C ILE A 5 17.77 1.20 -26.39
N GLN A 6 18.97 1.31 -25.81
CA GLN A 6 20.22 1.01 -26.54
C GLN A 6 20.39 -0.51 -26.76
N PRO A 7 20.80 -0.99 -27.95
CA PRO A 7 21.12 -0.25 -29.19
C PRO A 7 19.95 -0.16 -30.19
N TYR A 8 18.71 -0.46 -29.80
CA TYR A 8 17.57 -0.69 -30.70
C TYR A 8 16.75 0.55 -31.06
N ALA A 9 16.44 1.41 -30.08
CA ALA A 9 15.54 2.56 -30.25
C ALA A 9 16.23 3.90 -29.94
N TYR A 10 16.04 4.89 -30.81
CA TYR A 10 16.58 6.25 -30.67
C TYR A 10 15.50 7.31 -30.93
N ALA A 11 15.59 8.43 -30.23
CA ALA A 11 14.83 9.64 -30.51
C ALA A 11 15.54 10.49 -31.55
N HIS A 12 14.93 10.77 -32.68
CA HIS A 12 15.42 11.68 -33.71
C HIS A 12 14.46 12.86 -33.92
N ILE A 13 14.78 13.96 -33.22
CA ILE A 13 14.09 15.24 -33.38
C ILE A 13 14.76 16.02 -34.50
N HIS A 14 14.02 16.33 -35.57
CA HIS A 14 14.52 17.06 -36.74
C HIS A 14 13.43 17.95 -37.36
N TRP A 15 13.82 18.82 -38.29
CA TRP A 15 12.90 19.65 -39.07
C TRP A 15 12.53 18.94 -40.37
N ASP A 16 11.24 18.66 -40.55
CA ASP A 16 10.72 18.07 -41.78
C ASP A 16 10.45 19.18 -42.81
N PRO A 17 11.18 19.22 -43.95
CA PRO A 17 11.04 20.30 -44.93
C PRO A 17 9.73 20.21 -45.75
N GLU A 18 9.11 19.03 -45.86
CA GLU A 18 7.85 18.84 -46.56
C GLU A 18 6.66 19.27 -45.69
N LYS A 19 6.65 18.82 -44.42
CA LYS A 19 5.60 19.16 -43.45
C LYS A 19 5.76 20.56 -42.83
N LYS A 20 6.96 21.17 -42.94
CA LYS A 20 7.33 22.47 -42.36
C LYS A 20 7.12 22.55 -40.85
N GLU A 21 7.45 21.48 -40.15
CA GLU A 21 7.30 21.35 -38.71
C GLU A 21 8.49 20.58 -38.10
N VAL A 22 8.70 20.73 -36.79
CA VAL A 22 9.64 19.88 -36.04
C VAL A 22 8.94 18.57 -35.69
N MET A 23 9.51 17.46 -36.14
CA MET A 23 9.00 16.11 -35.89
C MET A 23 9.83 15.43 -34.80
N TYR A 24 9.19 14.60 -33.97
CA TYR A 24 9.85 13.63 -33.11
C TYR A 24 9.75 12.25 -33.76
N GLU A 25 10.84 11.73 -34.32
CA GLU A 25 10.82 10.38 -34.87
C GLU A 25 11.41 9.38 -33.89
N ILE A 26 10.67 8.31 -33.62
CA ILE A 26 11.23 7.09 -33.04
C ILE A 26 11.91 6.33 -34.18
N GLU A 27 13.23 6.21 -34.11
CA GLU A 27 14.00 5.30 -34.95
C GLU A 27 14.07 3.94 -34.26
N GLU A 28 13.53 2.91 -34.92
CA GLU A 28 13.55 1.51 -34.48
C GLU A 28 14.26 0.64 -35.54
N PRO A 29 14.58 -0.64 -35.26
CA PRO A 29 15.29 -1.49 -36.21
C PRO A 29 14.47 -1.80 -37.47
N ILE A 30 14.91 -1.34 -38.63
CA ILE A 30 14.20 -1.55 -39.89
C ILE A 30 14.10 -3.05 -40.23
N LEU A 31 12.88 -3.50 -40.50
CA LEU A 31 12.56 -4.86 -40.96
C LEU A 31 12.26 -4.87 -42.47
N ASN A 32 12.86 -5.82 -43.20
CA ASN A 32 12.51 -6.07 -44.60
C ASN A 32 11.17 -6.83 -44.74
N SER A 33 10.63 -6.96 -45.97
CA SER A 33 9.31 -7.57 -46.20
C SER A 33 9.17 -8.99 -45.63
N LYS A 34 10.23 -9.81 -45.74
CA LYS A 34 10.25 -11.18 -45.20
C LYS A 34 10.35 -11.18 -43.67
N GLU A 35 11.12 -10.26 -43.10
CA GLU A 35 11.20 -10.08 -41.63
C GLU A 35 9.87 -9.59 -41.03
N LYS A 36 9.10 -8.75 -41.74
CA LYS A 36 7.75 -8.33 -41.32
C LYS A 36 6.74 -9.48 -41.35
N GLU A 37 6.79 -10.32 -42.38
CA GLU A 37 5.94 -11.51 -42.48
C GLU A 37 6.25 -12.51 -41.35
N ILE A 38 7.53 -12.79 -41.11
CA ILE A 38 7.98 -13.64 -40.00
C ILE A 38 7.60 -13.01 -38.65
N LEU A 39 7.80 -11.71 -38.45
CA LEU A 39 7.36 -11.04 -37.22
C LEU A 39 5.86 -11.16 -37.02
N LYS A 40 5.03 -11.04 -38.06
CA LYS A 40 3.57 -11.19 -37.93
C LYS A 40 3.18 -12.62 -37.52
N ILE A 41 3.73 -13.63 -38.20
CA ILE A 41 3.50 -15.05 -37.86
C ILE A 41 3.94 -15.34 -36.42
N LEU A 42 5.07 -14.78 -35.99
CA LEU A 42 5.55 -14.91 -34.61
C LEU A 42 4.69 -14.11 -33.63
N ASP A 43 4.25 -12.89 -33.93
CA ASP A 43 3.41 -12.06 -33.05
C ASP A 43 2.05 -12.74 -32.83
N ASP A 44 1.46 -13.35 -33.86
CA ASP A 44 0.22 -14.11 -33.74
C ASP A 44 0.43 -15.45 -33.01
N GLY A 45 1.45 -16.24 -33.35
CA GLY A 45 1.79 -17.47 -32.62
C GLY A 45 2.21 -17.23 -31.16
N VAL A 46 2.84 -16.09 -30.87
CA VAL A 46 3.21 -15.67 -29.52
C VAL A 46 1.99 -15.18 -28.73
N LYS A 47 0.96 -14.58 -29.35
CA LYS A 47 -0.35 -14.34 -28.68
C LYS A 47 -1.01 -15.64 -28.26
N GLU A 48 -0.93 -16.69 -29.07
CA GLU A 48 -1.51 -18.00 -28.75
C GLU A 48 -0.71 -18.75 -27.67
N LEU A 49 0.63 -18.67 -27.69
CA LEU A 49 1.50 -19.35 -26.72
C LEU A 49 1.70 -18.59 -25.39
N ILE A 50 1.63 -17.25 -25.39
CA ILE A 50 1.79 -16.47 -24.15
C ILE A 50 0.48 -16.41 -23.40
N ASN A 51 0.46 -17.12 -22.27
CA ASN A 51 -0.47 -16.80 -21.21
C ASN A 51 -0.05 -15.45 -20.58
N ILE A 52 -0.78 -14.38 -20.92
CA ILE A 52 -0.52 -12.98 -20.53
C ILE A 52 -0.32 -12.83 -19.00
N SER A 53 -0.89 -13.74 -18.21
CA SER A 53 -0.69 -13.81 -16.75
C SER A 53 0.75 -14.04 -16.27
N PHE A 54 1.69 -14.43 -17.16
CA PHE A 54 3.09 -14.68 -16.79
C PHE A 54 4.00 -13.44 -16.91
N VAL A 55 3.61 -12.45 -17.74
CA VAL A 55 4.43 -11.26 -18.05
C VAL A 55 4.44 -10.25 -16.90
N SER A 56 3.48 -10.31 -15.99
CA SER A 56 3.29 -9.34 -14.89
C SER A 56 4.05 -9.66 -13.59
N MET A 57 4.89 -10.70 -13.53
CA MET A 57 5.33 -11.28 -12.24
C MET A 57 6.83 -11.55 -12.03
N LYS A 58 7.77 -11.14 -12.91
CA LYS A 58 9.21 -11.35 -12.68
C LYS A 58 10.11 -10.22 -13.19
N GLU A 59 11.32 -10.18 -12.63
CA GLU A 59 12.46 -9.36 -13.06
C GLU A 59 12.72 -9.50 -14.57
N GLY A 60 13.10 -8.39 -15.23
CA GLY A 60 13.08 -8.26 -16.69
C GLY A 60 13.84 -9.35 -17.44
N ASP A 61 15.00 -9.77 -16.93
CA ASP A 61 15.85 -10.80 -17.54
C ASP A 61 15.13 -12.16 -17.68
N VAL A 62 14.28 -12.53 -16.71
CA VAL A 62 13.55 -13.81 -16.73
C VAL A 62 12.43 -13.78 -17.76
N VAL A 63 11.80 -12.63 -17.97
CA VAL A 63 10.76 -12.44 -19.00
C VAL A 63 11.39 -12.50 -20.39
N ILE A 64 12.56 -11.85 -20.59
CA ILE A 64 13.31 -11.90 -21.85
C ILE A 64 13.68 -13.35 -22.22
N GLN A 65 14.26 -14.11 -21.29
CA GLN A 65 14.63 -15.52 -21.52
C GLN A 65 13.42 -16.41 -21.86
N TYR A 66 12.25 -16.13 -21.27
CA TYR A 66 11.02 -16.86 -21.57
C TYR A 66 10.50 -16.58 -22.98
N LEU A 67 10.46 -15.30 -23.38
CA LEU A 67 10.11 -14.90 -24.75
C LEU A 67 11.07 -15.53 -25.76
N GLU A 68 12.38 -15.42 -25.51
CA GLU A 68 13.43 -15.95 -26.37
C GLU A 68 13.28 -17.46 -26.57
N LYS A 69 12.96 -18.20 -25.49
CA LYS A 69 12.70 -19.64 -25.57
C LYS A 69 11.50 -19.98 -26.44
N ASN A 70 10.37 -19.28 -26.28
CA ASN A 70 9.14 -19.57 -27.03
C ASN A 70 9.28 -19.20 -28.51
N VAL A 71 9.91 -18.07 -28.81
CA VAL A 71 10.22 -17.67 -30.20
C VAL A 71 11.14 -18.70 -30.85
N ASN A 72 12.15 -19.22 -30.14
CA ASN A 72 13.00 -20.31 -30.64
C ASN A 72 12.27 -21.66 -30.83
N ILE A 73 11.14 -21.89 -30.16
CA ILE A 73 10.30 -23.08 -30.39
C ILE A 73 9.48 -22.87 -31.67
N LEU A 74 8.76 -21.76 -31.77
CA LEU A 74 7.99 -21.40 -32.98
C LEU A 74 8.85 -21.41 -34.25
N LEU A 75 10.05 -20.83 -34.19
CA LEU A 75 10.98 -20.83 -35.33
C LEU A 75 11.37 -22.25 -35.77
N LYS A 76 11.54 -23.20 -34.83
CA LYS A 76 11.85 -24.59 -35.14
C LYS A 76 10.65 -25.34 -35.72
N GLU A 77 9.46 -25.15 -35.16
CA GLU A 77 8.22 -25.81 -35.60
C GLU A 77 7.78 -25.32 -36.98
N LEU A 78 7.95 -24.02 -37.26
CA LEU A 78 7.67 -23.39 -38.55
C LEU A 78 8.80 -23.54 -39.57
N GLY A 79 9.93 -24.18 -39.20
CA GLY A 79 11.06 -24.44 -40.10
C GLY A 79 11.90 -23.20 -40.48
N PHE A 80 11.76 -22.08 -39.78
CA PHE A 80 12.50 -20.85 -40.05
C PHE A 80 13.90 -20.85 -39.41
N THR A 81 14.91 -20.53 -40.21
CA THR A 81 16.27 -20.22 -39.74
C THR A 81 16.56 -18.73 -39.93
N LEU A 82 16.98 -18.07 -38.85
CA LEU A 82 17.23 -16.62 -38.83
C LEU A 82 18.71 -16.32 -38.59
N SER A 83 19.17 -15.20 -39.17
CA SER A 83 20.46 -14.63 -38.78
C SER A 83 20.40 -14.10 -37.34
N LYS A 84 21.55 -14.04 -36.65
CA LYS A 84 21.62 -13.48 -35.28
C LYS A 84 21.14 -12.02 -35.24
N GLU A 85 21.39 -11.24 -36.28
CA GLU A 85 20.93 -9.85 -36.38
C GLU A 85 19.41 -9.76 -36.52
N THR A 86 18.83 -10.50 -37.47
CA THR A 86 17.38 -10.58 -37.69
C THR A 86 16.65 -11.07 -36.44
N PHE A 87 17.19 -12.07 -35.75
CA PHE A 87 16.63 -12.57 -34.50
C PHE A 87 16.55 -11.48 -33.42
N LEU A 88 17.63 -10.71 -33.21
CA LEU A 88 17.66 -9.62 -32.24
C LEU A 88 16.68 -8.48 -32.59
N LYS A 89 16.52 -8.15 -33.89
CA LYS A 89 15.51 -7.17 -34.34
C LYS A 89 14.08 -7.64 -34.02
N ILE A 90 13.77 -8.90 -34.34
CA ILE A 90 12.44 -9.49 -34.07
C ILE A 90 12.19 -9.57 -32.55
N MET A 91 13.18 -9.98 -31.76
CA MET A 91 13.08 -10.03 -30.30
C MET A 91 12.83 -8.66 -29.66
N TYR A 92 13.40 -7.58 -30.19
CA TYR A 92 13.08 -6.21 -29.77
C TYR A 92 11.58 -5.91 -29.94
N TYR A 93 11.02 -6.15 -31.13
CA TYR A 93 9.59 -5.91 -31.41
C TYR A 93 8.67 -6.78 -30.54
N ILE A 94 9.02 -8.04 -30.32
CA ILE A 94 8.26 -8.94 -29.44
C ILE A 94 8.31 -8.43 -28.00
N TYR A 95 9.48 -8.06 -27.46
CA TYR A 95 9.55 -7.49 -26.11
C TYR A 95 8.71 -6.20 -25.98
N ARG A 96 8.84 -5.29 -26.95
CA ARG A 96 8.12 -4.02 -27.03
C ARG A 96 6.59 -4.22 -27.07
N ASN A 97 6.11 -5.17 -27.88
CA ASN A 97 4.68 -5.45 -28.06
C ASN A 97 4.05 -6.23 -26.90
N PHE A 98 4.77 -7.18 -26.28
CA PHE A 98 4.19 -8.03 -25.24
C PHE A 98 4.48 -7.54 -23.81
N VAL A 99 5.69 -7.06 -23.53
CA VAL A 99 6.09 -6.58 -22.20
C VAL A 99 5.85 -5.08 -22.09
N GLY A 100 6.29 -4.31 -23.08
CA GLY A 100 6.14 -2.87 -23.15
C GLY A 100 4.73 -2.39 -23.52
N LEU A 101 4.63 -1.12 -23.91
CA LEU A 101 3.45 -0.41 -24.39
C LEU A 101 3.51 -0.15 -25.91
N ASN A 102 3.83 -1.20 -26.68
CA ASN A 102 3.87 -1.21 -28.15
C ASN A 102 4.73 -0.04 -28.70
N GLU A 103 4.25 0.67 -29.72
CA GLU A 103 4.93 1.80 -30.38
C GLU A 103 5.26 2.96 -29.42
N ILE A 104 4.65 2.99 -28.23
CA ILE A 104 4.81 4.05 -27.23
C ILE A 104 5.87 3.69 -26.18
N GLU A 105 6.30 2.43 -26.09
CA GLU A 105 7.33 2.02 -25.12
C GLU A 105 8.61 2.89 -25.19
N PRO A 106 9.17 3.22 -26.38
CA PRO A 106 10.33 4.11 -26.45
C PRO A 106 10.05 5.53 -25.94
N LEU A 107 8.81 6.03 -26.07
CA LEU A 107 8.39 7.34 -25.55
C LEU A 107 8.28 7.35 -24.03
N ILE A 108 7.85 6.23 -23.43
CA ILE A 108 7.74 6.08 -21.97
C ILE A 108 9.13 5.93 -21.31
N CYS A 109 10.09 5.35 -22.04
CA CYS A 109 11.50 5.34 -21.63
C CYS A 109 12.17 6.71 -21.73
N ASP A 110 11.61 7.69 -22.46
CA ASP A 110 12.22 9.02 -22.60
C ASP A 110 11.97 9.91 -21.39
N TYR A 111 13.01 10.15 -20.61
CA TYR A 111 13.02 11.12 -19.52
C TYR A 111 12.55 12.54 -19.94
N PHE A 112 12.78 12.92 -21.19
CA PHE A 112 12.41 14.24 -21.72
C PHE A 112 10.93 14.39 -22.09
N ILE A 113 10.10 13.35 -21.96
CA ILE A 113 8.67 13.43 -22.22
C ILE A 113 7.90 13.65 -20.91
N GLU A 114 7.07 14.70 -20.87
CA GLU A 114 6.19 14.97 -19.72
C GLU A 114 4.84 14.28 -19.89
N ASP A 115 4.13 14.62 -20.97
CA ASP A 115 2.83 14.06 -21.32
C ASP A 115 2.88 13.37 -22.69
N ILE A 116 2.10 12.30 -22.87
CA ILE A 116 1.93 11.52 -24.12
C ILE A 116 0.43 11.51 -24.43
N GLU A 117 0.03 12.07 -25.57
CA GLU A 117 -1.37 12.37 -25.92
C GLU A 117 -1.79 11.71 -27.24
N CYS A 118 -2.79 10.84 -27.21
CA CYS A 118 -3.46 10.31 -28.39
C CYS A 118 -4.89 10.86 -28.50
N ASN A 119 -5.14 11.61 -29.57
CA ASN A 119 -6.37 12.37 -29.82
C ASN A 119 -7.36 11.66 -30.75
N GLY A 120 -7.24 10.33 -30.89
CA GLY A 120 -8.05 9.50 -31.77
C GLY A 120 -7.30 9.02 -33.02
N ILE A 121 -8.06 8.38 -33.90
CA ILE A 121 -7.55 7.63 -35.06
C ILE A 121 -7.17 8.61 -36.18
N GLN A 122 -6.19 8.22 -37.02
CA GLN A 122 -5.64 9.06 -38.10
C GLN A 122 -4.97 10.36 -37.59
N SER A 123 -4.83 10.51 -36.27
CA SER A 123 -4.07 11.58 -35.64
C SER A 123 -2.70 11.04 -35.21
N PRO A 124 -1.58 11.66 -35.63
CA PRO A 124 -0.28 11.29 -35.07
C PRO A 124 -0.33 11.49 -33.56
N LEU A 125 0.38 10.64 -32.82
CA LEU A 125 0.50 10.79 -31.39
C LEU A 125 1.31 12.05 -31.09
N TYR A 126 0.83 12.85 -30.14
CA TYR A 126 1.50 14.07 -29.68
C TYR A 126 2.25 13.78 -28.37
N ILE A 127 3.39 14.44 -28.19
CA ILE A 127 4.14 14.41 -26.93
C ILE A 127 4.43 15.82 -26.45
N VAL A 128 4.40 16.03 -25.14
CA VAL A 128 4.90 17.26 -24.51
C VAL A 128 6.34 17.03 -24.09
N HIS A 129 7.28 17.26 -25.01
CA HIS A 129 8.70 17.10 -24.76
C HIS A 129 9.25 18.32 -23.98
N ARG A 130 9.94 18.14 -22.84
CA ARG A 130 10.46 19.23 -21.98
C ARG A 130 11.12 20.41 -22.74
N LYS A 131 12.06 20.11 -23.66
CA LYS A 131 12.78 21.11 -24.48
C LYS A 131 12.04 21.64 -25.73
N TYR A 132 11.25 20.82 -26.41
CA TYR A 132 10.66 21.15 -27.73
C TYR A 132 9.14 21.30 -27.71
N ARG A 133 8.52 20.88 -26.62
CA ARG A 133 7.10 20.92 -26.28
C ARG A 133 6.28 20.06 -27.22
N ASN A 134 5.12 20.54 -27.67
CA ASN A 134 4.14 19.72 -28.38
C ASN A 134 4.73 19.33 -29.74
N LEU A 135 5.27 18.12 -29.83
CA LEU A 135 5.80 17.54 -31.06
C LEU A 135 4.84 16.47 -31.57
N LYS A 136 4.64 16.44 -32.89
CA LYS A 136 4.05 15.29 -33.56
C LYS A 136 5.08 14.18 -33.63
N THR A 137 4.67 12.97 -33.32
CA THR A 137 5.51 11.79 -33.51
C THR A 137 5.27 11.16 -34.88
N ASN A 138 6.16 10.25 -35.29
CA ASN A 138 5.92 9.32 -36.41
C ASN A 138 4.98 8.15 -36.05
N VAL A 139 4.51 8.05 -34.80
CA VAL A 139 3.56 7.03 -34.35
C VAL A 139 2.12 7.49 -34.65
N ASN A 140 1.33 6.64 -35.28
CA ASN A 140 -0.07 6.92 -35.61
C ASN A 140 -0.91 5.65 -35.46
N PHE A 141 -2.13 5.80 -34.94
CA PHE A 141 -3.11 4.72 -34.84
C PHE A 141 -4.09 4.84 -36.01
N ASN A 142 -4.03 3.88 -36.93
CA ASN A 142 -4.83 3.90 -38.17
C ASN A 142 -6.18 3.19 -38.05
N GLU A 143 -6.36 2.33 -37.04
CA GLU A 143 -7.55 1.48 -36.88
C GLU A 143 -8.21 1.70 -35.52
N VAL A 144 -9.55 1.85 -35.52
CA VAL A 144 -10.38 2.01 -34.31
C VAL A 144 -10.10 0.90 -33.30
N GLN A 145 -10.10 -0.34 -33.80
CA GLN A 145 -10.03 -1.56 -33.00
C GLN A 145 -8.64 -1.75 -32.38
N TYR A 146 -7.58 -1.34 -33.10
CA TYR A 146 -6.21 -1.37 -32.57
C TYR A 146 -6.01 -0.31 -31.48
N LEU A 147 -6.52 0.91 -31.66
CA LEU A 147 -6.46 1.94 -30.61
C LEU A 147 -7.32 1.58 -29.39
N ALA A 148 -8.49 0.98 -29.60
CA ALA A 148 -9.33 0.47 -28.52
C ALA A 148 -8.62 -0.63 -27.70
N SER A 149 -8.01 -1.62 -28.38
CA SER A 149 -7.22 -2.66 -27.70
C SER A 149 -5.97 -2.11 -27.01
N PHE A 150 -5.41 -0.99 -27.49
CA PHE A 150 -4.34 -0.28 -26.79
C PHE A 150 -4.84 0.43 -25.51
N VAL A 151 -6.01 1.08 -25.54
CA VAL A 151 -6.62 1.68 -24.34
C VAL A 151 -7.04 0.59 -23.34
N GLU A 152 -7.52 -0.57 -23.80
CA GLU A 152 -7.69 -1.77 -22.96
C GLU A 152 -6.38 -2.23 -22.34
N LYS A 153 -5.27 -2.29 -23.11
CA LYS A 153 -3.95 -2.66 -22.60
C LYS A 153 -3.43 -1.65 -21.56
N LEU A 154 -3.66 -0.35 -21.75
CA LEU A 154 -3.37 0.68 -20.75
C LEU A 154 -4.21 0.48 -19.48
N ALA A 155 -5.51 0.23 -19.62
CA ALA A 155 -6.40 -0.07 -18.51
C ALA A 155 -5.89 -1.30 -17.75
N GLN A 156 -5.59 -2.41 -18.45
CA GLN A 156 -5.04 -3.64 -17.87
C GLN A 156 -3.70 -3.46 -17.16
N LYS A 157 -2.82 -2.54 -17.62
CA LYS A 157 -1.54 -2.21 -16.95
C LYS A 157 -1.72 -1.29 -15.74
N CYS A 158 -2.64 -0.32 -15.80
CA CYS A 158 -3.18 0.36 -14.61
C CYS A 158 -4.08 -0.56 -13.76
N GLY A 159 -4.27 -1.79 -14.26
CA GLY A 159 -5.24 -2.81 -13.89
C GLY A 159 -6.62 -2.30 -13.44
N ARG A 160 -7.10 -1.25 -14.09
CA ARG A 160 -8.52 -0.93 -14.15
C ARG A 160 -9.09 -1.55 -15.42
N TYR A 161 -10.37 -1.41 -15.63
CA TYR A 161 -11.03 -1.85 -16.86
C TYR A 161 -11.75 -0.67 -17.50
N VAL A 162 -11.81 -0.69 -18.82
CA VAL A 162 -12.59 0.24 -19.65
C VAL A 162 -13.64 -0.55 -20.40
N SER A 163 -14.81 0.05 -20.63
CA SER A 163 -15.87 -0.58 -21.41
C SER A 163 -16.80 0.48 -21.96
N TYR A 164 -17.76 0.08 -22.81
CA TYR A 164 -18.59 1.04 -23.53
C TYR A 164 -19.40 1.99 -22.62
N ALA A 165 -19.89 1.49 -21.48
CA ALA A 165 -20.64 2.32 -20.52
C ALA A 165 -19.83 2.75 -19.28
N SER A 166 -18.51 2.53 -19.31
CA SER A 166 -17.55 3.19 -18.42
C SER A 166 -16.29 3.48 -19.23
N PRO A 167 -16.39 4.45 -20.17
CA PRO A 167 -15.33 4.69 -21.13
C PRO A 167 -14.15 5.45 -20.54
N LEU A 168 -14.35 6.13 -19.42
CA LEU A 168 -13.33 6.93 -18.74
C LEU A 168 -12.44 6.05 -17.84
N LEU A 169 -11.15 6.08 -18.13
CA LEU A 169 -10.07 5.58 -17.30
C LEU A 169 -9.40 6.77 -16.62
N ASP A 170 -9.25 6.70 -15.30
CA ASP A 170 -8.21 7.40 -14.55
C ASP A 170 -7.41 6.33 -13.80
N GLY A 171 -6.08 6.47 -13.68
CA GLY A 171 -5.24 5.49 -12.98
C GLY A 171 -3.76 5.83 -12.98
N SER A 172 -2.92 4.86 -12.61
CA SER A 172 -1.46 4.98 -12.59
C SER A 172 -0.83 3.72 -13.20
N LEU A 173 0.20 3.87 -14.04
CA LEU A 173 1.01 2.75 -14.53
C LEU A 173 2.01 2.29 -13.45
N PRO A 174 2.44 1.01 -13.46
CA PRO A 174 3.50 0.49 -12.56
C PRO A 174 4.88 1.16 -12.70
N THR A 175 5.02 2.06 -13.67
CA THR A 175 6.23 2.87 -13.91
C THR A 175 6.15 4.27 -13.25
N GLY A 176 4.97 4.66 -12.75
CA GLY A 176 4.72 5.89 -11.98
C GLY A 176 3.98 7.01 -12.73
N GLN A 177 3.63 6.82 -14.02
CA GLN A 177 2.84 7.78 -14.78
C GLN A 177 1.35 7.71 -14.42
N ARG A 178 0.67 8.85 -14.24
CA ARG A 178 -0.80 8.89 -14.22
C ARG A 178 -1.35 8.70 -15.64
N VAL A 179 -2.49 8.04 -15.75
CA VAL A 179 -3.18 7.74 -17.00
C VAL A 179 -4.59 8.31 -16.93
N ASN A 180 -4.98 9.04 -17.97
CA ASN A 180 -6.37 9.32 -18.29
C ASN A 180 -6.67 8.75 -19.68
N ALA A 181 -7.82 8.11 -19.91
CA ALA A 181 -8.19 7.64 -21.24
C ALA A 181 -9.71 7.59 -21.46
N THR A 182 -10.13 7.70 -22.73
CA THR A 182 -11.52 7.48 -23.16
C THR A 182 -11.56 6.31 -24.13
N TYR A 183 -12.34 5.28 -23.85
CA TYR A 183 -12.38 4.05 -24.64
C TYR A 183 -13.33 4.10 -25.85
N THR A 184 -14.36 4.96 -25.85
CA THR A 184 -15.42 4.92 -26.88
C THR A 184 -15.47 6.12 -27.82
N SER A 185 -16.01 5.86 -29.02
CA SER A 185 -16.22 6.84 -30.08
C SER A 185 -17.45 7.73 -29.89
N ASP A 186 -18.32 7.46 -28.91
CA ASP A 186 -19.51 8.28 -28.61
C ASP A 186 -19.24 9.37 -27.56
N VAL A 187 -18.26 9.15 -26.67
CA VAL A 187 -17.72 10.18 -25.78
C VAL A 187 -16.62 10.98 -26.48
N SER A 188 -15.84 10.35 -27.36
CA SER A 188 -14.82 11.00 -28.20
C SER A 188 -15.08 10.78 -29.68
N SER A 189 -15.52 11.82 -30.40
CA SER A 189 -15.92 11.74 -31.82
C SER A 189 -14.84 11.30 -32.80
N LYS A 190 -13.56 11.19 -32.37
CA LYS A 190 -12.43 10.69 -33.17
C LYS A 190 -12.00 9.25 -32.82
N GLY A 191 -12.81 8.53 -32.04
CA GLY A 191 -12.45 7.23 -31.48
C GLY A 191 -11.74 7.35 -30.13
N PRO A 192 -11.17 6.24 -29.63
CA PRO A 192 -10.57 6.19 -28.30
C PRO A 192 -9.40 7.17 -28.15
N THR A 193 -9.16 7.68 -26.95
CA THR A 193 -8.09 8.62 -26.62
C THR A 193 -7.36 8.21 -25.35
N PHE A 194 -6.13 8.67 -25.16
CA PHE A 194 -5.44 8.57 -23.88
C PHE A 194 -4.42 9.69 -23.68
N THR A 195 -4.14 9.97 -22.41
CA THR A 195 -3.10 10.89 -21.93
C THR A 195 -2.31 10.17 -20.84
N LEU A 196 -1.00 10.02 -21.02
CA LEU A 196 -0.08 9.57 -19.96
C LEU A 196 0.70 10.78 -19.44
N ARG A 197 0.81 10.94 -18.12
CA ARG A 197 1.52 12.05 -17.47
C ARG A 197 2.61 11.55 -16.52
N SER A 198 3.84 11.95 -16.77
CA SER A 198 5.03 11.54 -16.00
C SER A 198 5.34 12.51 -14.85
N PHE A 199 5.43 11.99 -13.64
CA PHE A 199 5.98 12.73 -12.49
C PHE A 199 7.51 12.69 -12.48
N THR A 200 8.12 13.75 -11.96
CA THR A 200 9.56 13.80 -11.73
C THR A 200 9.89 13.19 -10.37
N ARG A 201 10.75 12.16 -10.36
CA ARG A 201 11.15 11.43 -9.14
C ARG A 201 12.01 12.27 -8.18
N GLU A 202 12.56 13.39 -8.68
CA GLU A 202 13.30 14.37 -7.90
C GLU A 202 12.68 15.76 -8.13
N PRO A 203 12.49 16.60 -7.08
CA PRO A 203 11.98 17.96 -7.25
C PRO A 203 12.95 18.82 -8.06
N TRP A 204 12.41 19.80 -8.79
CA TRP A 204 13.26 20.75 -9.52
C TRP A 204 13.92 21.73 -8.56
N SER A 205 15.25 21.82 -8.63
CA SER A 205 16.05 22.79 -7.89
C SER A 205 15.90 24.22 -8.44
N PRO A 206 16.23 25.26 -7.66
CA PRO A 206 16.24 26.65 -8.12
C PRO A 206 17.00 26.88 -9.45
N SER A 207 18.21 26.34 -9.58
CA SER A 207 19.00 26.46 -10.82
C SER A 207 18.37 25.70 -12.00
N LYS A 208 17.64 24.61 -11.75
CA LYS A 208 16.88 23.88 -12.77
C LYS A 208 15.65 24.68 -13.23
N MET A 209 14.95 25.35 -12.31
CA MET A 209 13.85 26.27 -12.64
C MET A 209 14.33 27.46 -13.50
N ILE A 210 15.54 27.99 -13.24
CA ILE A 210 16.21 28.98 -14.11
C ILE A 210 16.51 28.39 -15.49
N GLN A 211 17.01 27.15 -15.55
CA GLN A 211 17.32 26.49 -16.83
C GLN A 211 16.11 26.33 -17.75
N GLU A 212 14.94 26.00 -17.20
CA GLU A 212 13.69 25.90 -17.96
C GLU A 212 13.10 27.28 -18.32
N GLY A 213 13.69 28.37 -17.83
CA GLY A 213 13.21 29.75 -17.97
C GLY A 213 11.92 30.03 -17.19
N THR A 214 11.52 29.14 -16.27
CA THR A 214 10.26 29.28 -15.51
C THR A 214 10.26 30.54 -14.64
N VAL A 215 11.44 30.89 -14.13
CA VAL A 215 11.76 32.07 -13.32
C VAL A 215 13.16 32.54 -13.67
N SER A 216 13.44 33.82 -13.48
CA SER A 216 14.79 34.37 -13.61
C SER A 216 15.59 34.21 -12.30
N PRO A 217 16.93 34.35 -12.33
CA PRO A 217 17.76 34.36 -11.13
C PRO A 217 17.35 35.47 -10.15
N GLU A 218 16.93 36.63 -10.66
CA GLU A 218 16.43 37.77 -9.88
C GLU A 218 15.15 37.41 -9.12
N ILE A 219 14.19 36.75 -9.78
CA ILE A 219 12.94 36.29 -9.14
C ILE A 219 13.25 35.33 -7.99
N LEU A 220 14.17 34.39 -8.17
CA LEU A 220 14.54 33.44 -7.12
C LEU A 220 15.40 34.07 -6.02
N ALA A 221 16.26 35.04 -6.33
CA ALA A 221 17.01 35.81 -5.35
C ALA A 221 16.07 36.66 -4.48
N TYR A 222 15.06 37.28 -5.10
CA TYR A 222 13.98 37.98 -4.41
C TYR A 222 13.19 37.04 -3.51
N LEU A 223 12.70 35.91 -4.03
CA LEU A 223 11.96 34.92 -3.23
C LEU A 223 12.81 34.28 -2.14
N TRP A 224 14.12 34.14 -2.31
CA TRP A 224 15.04 33.73 -1.27
C TRP A 224 15.11 34.76 -0.14
N ILE A 225 15.24 36.06 -0.47
CA ILE A 225 15.17 37.14 0.54
C ILE A 225 13.82 37.10 1.28
N LEU A 226 12.70 36.93 0.56
CA LEU A 226 11.37 36.84 1.16
C LEU A 226 11.23 35.64 2.11
N VAL A 227 11.56 34.44 1.65
CA VAL A 227 11.44 33.22 2.46
C VAL A 227 12.37 33.30 3.68
N GLU A 228 13.63 33.71 3.52
CA GLU A 228 14.58 33.83 4.63
C GLU A 228 14.20 34.91 5.64
N ASN A 229 13.56 36.00 5.21
CA ASN A 229 13.04 37.07 6.08
C ASN A 229 11.55 36.88 6.42
N GLU A 230 11.10 35.62 6.47
CA GLU A 230 9.84 35.23 7.13
C GLU A 230 8.55 35.79 6.49
N PHE A 231 8.62 36.21 5.21
CA PHE A 231 7.45 36.71 4.47
C PHE A 231 6.50 35.60 4.01
N ASN A 232 5.21 35.91 3.95
CA ASN A 232 4.15 34.97 3.59
C ASN A 232 3.97 34.89 2.06
N VAL A 233 4.07 33.67 1.50
CA VAL A 233 4.10 33.46 0.03
C VAL A 233 3.06 32.43 -0.42
N MET A 234 2.07 32.87 -1.19
CA MET A 234 1.08 31.98 -1.82
C MET A 234 1.42 31.71 -3.29
N VAL A 235 1.33 30.44 -3.70
CA VAL A 235 1.55 30.01 -5.10
C VAL A 235 0.21 29.69 -5.75
N ILE A 236 -0.21 30.51 -6.72
CA ILE A 236 -1.46 30.31 -7.46
C ILE A 236 -1.22 29.95 -8.92
N GLY A 237 -2.22 29.34 -9.54
CA GLY A 237 -2.20 28.93 -10.94
C GLY A 237 -3.25 27.86 -11.24
N GLY A 238 -3.54 27.67 -12.54
CA GLY A 238 -4.40 26.60 -13.02
C GLY A 238 -3.87 25.19 -12.71
N THR A 239 -4.67 24.16 -12.99
CA THR A 239 -4.20 22.76 -12.93
C THR A 239 -3.06 22.56 -13.95
N GLY A 240 -2.00 21.82 -13.60
CA GLY A 240 -0.85 21.59 -14.50
C GLY A 240 0.18 22.73 -14.61
N SER A 241 -0.14 23.92 -14.09
CA SER A 241 0.76 25.11 -14.10
C SER A 241 2.08 24.96 -13.33
N GLY A 242 2.22 23.89 -12.51
CA GLY A 242 3.44 23.60 -11.75
C GLY A 242 3.47 24.12 -10.31
N LYS A 243 2.33 24.53 -9.73
CA LYS A 243 2.23 25.08 -8.36
C LYS A 243 3.04 24.29 -7.31
N THR A 244 2.76 23.00 -7.14
CA THR A 244 3.40 22.15 -6.11
C THR A 244 4.89 21.92 -6.41
N SER A 245 5.28 21.87 -7.69
CA SER A 245 6.68 21.83 -8.11
C SER A 245 7.42 23.14 -7.78
N PHE A 246 6.74 24.28 -7.89
CA PHE A 246 7.29 25.59 -7.53
C PHE A 246 7.34 25.80 -6.01
N LEU A 247 6.32 25.33 -5.27
CA LEU A 247 6.33 25.32 -3.80
C LEU A 247 7.50 24.49 -3.24
N ASN A 248 7.74 23.29 -3.78
CA ASN A 248 8.93 22.50 -3.45
C ASN A 248 10.25 23.22 -3.83
N CYS A 249 10.27 24.05 -4.88
CA CYS A 249 11.46 24.81 -5.27
C CYS A 249 11.75 25.98 -4.32
N ILE A 250 10.75 26.76 -3.90
CA ILE A 250 10.97 27.87 -2.95
C ILE A 250 11.27 27.38 -1.53
N ALA A 251 10.81 26.17 -1.18
CA ALA A 251 11.14 25.53 0.10
C ALA A 251 12.66 25.23 0.28
N PHE A 252 13.46 25.27 -0.78
CA PHE A 252 14.94 25.23 -0.67
C PHE A 252 15.51 26.38 0.15
N PHE A 253 14.86 27.55 0.12
CA PHE A 253 15.33 28.78 0.73
C PHE A 253 14.96 28.88 2.22
N ILE A 254 14.24 27.90 2.75
CA ILE A 254 13.99 27.78 4.18
C ILE A 254 15.33 27.50 4.90
N PRO A 255 15.73 28.29 5.90
CA PRO A 255 16.97 28.07 6.63
C PRO A 255 17.01 26.69 7.30
N GLN A 256 18.08 25.90 7.10
CA GLN A 256 18.20 24.49 7.57
C GLN A 256 17.95 24.26 9.08
N GLN A 257 17.97 25.31 9.90
CA GLN A 257 17.70 25.23 11.35
C GLN A 257 16.20 25.34 11.68
N ALA A 258 15.41 25.90 10.77
CA ALA A 258 14.02 26.26 10.95
C ALA A 258 13.11 25.04 11.16
N ARG A 259 12.14 25.15 12.05
CA ARG A 259 11.12 24.12 12.26
C ARG A 259 10.03 24.24 11.20
N VAL A 260 10.08 23.35 10.22
CA VAL A 260 9.09 23.31 9.12
C VAL A 260 7.96 22.35 9.48
N VAL A 261 6.71 22.79 9.37
CA VAL A 261 5.52 21.94 9.48
C VAL A 261 4.84 21.80 8.11
N SER A 262 4.63 20.58 7.62
CA SER A 262 3.74 20.32 6.47
C SER A 262 2.50 19.53 6.91
N ILE A 263 1.44 19.41 6.09
CA ILE A 263 0.17 18.76 6.50
C ILE A 263 -0.44 17.82 5.41
N GLU A 264 -0.61 16.50 5.68
CA GLU A 264 -1.06 15.40 4.74
C GLU A 264 -2.17 14.40 5.31
N ASP A 265 -2.08 13.01 5.27
CA ASP A 265 -3.07 11.90 5.69
C ASP A 265 -2.45 10.57 6.36
N SER A 266 -3.09 9.85 7.37
CA SER A 266 -2.48 8.76 8.28
C SER A 266 -3.34 7.70 9.13
N ILE A 267 -2.79 6.53 9.58
CA ILE A 267 -3.41 5.34 10.35
C ILE A 267 -2.86 5.06 11.80
N THR A 268 -3.54 4.28 12.68
CA THR A 268 -3.14 3.99 14.10
C THR A 268 -2.30 2.71 14.37
N GLY A 269 -1.45 2.73 15.41
CA GLY A 269 -0.43 1.69 15.67
C GLY A 269 -0.82 0.33 16.26
N ASP A 270 -2.03 0.18 16.82
CA ASP A 270 -2.51 -1.11 17.33
C ASP A 270 -3.11 -2.01 16.25
N SER A 271 -3.22 -1.51 15.01
CA SER A 271 -3.62 -2.28 13.84
C SER A 271 -2.64 -3.42 13.55
N ARG A 272 -3.16 -4.62 13.33
CA ARG A 272 -2.44 -5.81 12.91
C ARG A 272 -2.31 -5.88 11.39
N ILE A 273 -1.15 -6.29 10.93
CA ILE A 273 -0.84 -6.57 9.53
C ILE A 273 -0.31 -8.00 9.39
N ILE A 274 -0.69 -8.65 8.30
CA ILE A 274 -0.14 -9.95 7.93
C ILE A 274 1.09 -9.69 7.06
N ILE A 275 2.25 -10.15 7.53
CA ILE A 275 3.53 -10.01 6.85
C ILE A 275 4.08 -11.35 6.40
N LYS A 276 4.89 -11.33 5.35
CA LYS A 276 5.65 -12.47 4.84
C LYS A 276 7.15 -12.14 4.85
N GLU A 277 7.83 -12.68 5.85
CA GLU A 277 9.26 -12.46 6.11
C GLU A 277 10.02 -13.76 5.82
N ASN A 278 10.97 -13.74 4.86
CA ASN A 278 11.77 -14.91 4.49
C ASN A 278 10.93 -16.19 4.20
N GLY A 279 9.75 -16.00 3.58
CA GLY A 279 8.79 -17.08 3.29
C GLY A 279 7.93 -17.55 4.47
N LYS A 280 8.12 -17.01 5.68
CA LYS A 280 7.27 -17.28 6.86
C LYS A 280 6.20 -16.21 6.99
N ILE A 281 4.99 -16.63 7.34
CA ILE A 281 3.84 -15.76 7.57
C ILE A 281 3.75 -15.41 9.05
N LYS A 282 3.66 -14.12 9.36
CA LYS A 282 3.44 -13.61 10.73
C LYS A 282 2.26 -12.65 10.74
N ASN A 283 1.55 -12.58 11.86
CA ASN A 283 0.52 -11.58 12.13
C ASN A 283 1.02 -10.71 13.28
N ILE A 284 1.45 -9.48 12.99
CA ILE A 284 2.10 -8.59 13.95
C ILE A 284 1.41 -7.22 13.95
N THR A 285 1.69 -6.38 14.94
CA THR A 285 1.22 -4.99 14.91
C THR A 285 2.01 -4.16 13.91
N ILE A 286 1.37 -3.17 13.27
CA ILE A 286 2.04 -2.20 12.41
C ILE A 286 3.11 -1.42 13.20
N LYS A 287 2.88 -1.17 14.50
CA LYS A 287 3.88 -0.64 15.41
C LYS A 287 5.13 -1.52 15.50
N GLU A 288 4.97 -2.81 15.76
CA GLU A 288 6.09 -3.77 15.83
C GLU A 288 6.85 -3.87 14.50
N PHE A 289 6.13 -3.82 13.37
CA PHE A 289 6.69 -3.84 12.03
C PHE A 289 7.61 -2.64 11.74
N VAL A 290 7.12 -1.43 12.07
CA VAL A 290 7.84 -0.17 11.83
C VAL A 290 8.94 0.05 12.86
N ASP A 291 8.67 -0.16 14.16
CA ASP A 291 9.65 0.05 15.24
C ASP A 291 10.87 -0.88 15.09
N ASN A 292 10.67 -2.13 14.67
CA ASN A 292 11.76 -3.09 14.43
C ASN A 292 12.31 -3.06 12.99
N LYS A 293 11.81 -2.17 12.11
CA LYS A 293 12.21 -2.02 10.69
C LYS A 293 12.25 -3.36 9.92
N ILE A 294 11.21 -4.16 10.09
CA ILE A 294 11.16 -5.53 9.56
C ILE A 294 11.03 -5.50 8.03
N LYS A 295 11.96 -6.18 7.33
CA LYS A 295 11.95 -6.29 5.86
C LYS A 295 11.07 -7.46 5.42
N ALA A 296 9.77 -7.22 5.29
CA ALA A 296 8.79 -8.20 4.86
C ALA A 296 7.81 -7.67 3.81
N GLU A 297 7.18 -8.58 3.08
CA GLU A 297 6.04 -8.27 2.20
C GLU A 297 4.75 -8.13 3.03
N VAL A 298 3.86 -7.21 2.67
CA VAL A 298 2.55 -6.99 3.29
C VAL A 298 1.43 -7.33 2.29
N LEU A 299 0.24 -7.66 2.80
CA LEU A 299 -0.93 -7.88 1.95
C LEU A 299 -1.51 -6.57 1.40
N THR A 300 -1.72 -6.53 0.10
CA THR A 300 -2.45 -5.47 -0.61
C THR A 300 -3.47 -6.07 -1.58
N LEU A 301 -4.29 -5.21 -2.15
CA LEU A 301 -5.25 -5.54 -3.20
C LEU A 301 -4.65 -5.12 -4.54
N ASP A 302 -4.56 -6.07 -5.48
CA ASP A 302 -4.34 -5.71 -6.86
C ASP A 302 -5.59 -5.03 -7.44
N ASN A 303 -5.31 -4.18 -8.40
CA ASN A 303 -6.12 -3.80 -9.53
C ASN A 303 -7.37 -4.64 -9.91
N LYS A 304 -7.28 -5.97 -10.04
CA LYS A 304 -8.41 -6.86 -10.36
C LYS A 304 -9.24 -7.25 -9.13
N GLY A 305 -8.93 -6.66 -7.98
CA GLY A 305 -9.51 -6.99 -6.69
C GLY A 305 -9.01 -8.32 -6.12
N LYS A 306 -7.88 -8.86 -6.59
CA LYS A 306 -7.23 -10.02 -5.97
C LYS A 306 -6.27 -9.60 -4.88
N ILE A 307 -6.00 -10.49 -3.93
CA ILE A 307 -5.09 -10.20 -2.82
C ILE A 307 -3.68 -10.72 -3.15
N ILE A 308 -2.66 -9.88 -2.91
CA ILE A 308 -1.25 -10.21 -3.20
C ILE A 308 -0.30 -9.71 -2.10
N PHE A 309 0.92 -10.23 -2.08
CA PHE A 309 2.02 -9.78 -1.21
C PHE A 309 2.95 -8.82 -1.95
N VAL A 310 3.21 -7.65 -1.37
CA VAL A 310 4.08 -6.60 -1.95
C VAL A 310 5.02 -6.01 -0.89
N LYS A 311 6.24 -5.61 -1.26
CA LYS A 311 7.19 -4.98 -0.33
C LYS A 311 6.89 -3.48 -0.17
N PRO A 312 6.73 -2.95 1.06
CA PRO A 312 6.65 -1.52 1.27
C PRO A 312 7.96 -0.82 0.91
N SER A 313 7.87 0.39 0.38
CA SER A 313 9.01 1.24 0.01
C SER A 313 9.48 2.13 1.17
N ASN A 314 8.57 2.57 2.03
CA ASN A 314 8.86 3.44 3.16
C ASN A 314 7.89 3.22 4.33
N TYR A 315 8.31 3.65 5.52
CA TYR A 315 7.64 3.42 6.79
C TYR A 315 7.69 4.70 7.63
N ILE A 316 6.54 5.11 8.17
CA ILE A 316 6.39 6.40 8.84
C ILE A 316 5.82 6.15 10.25
N LYS A 317 6.31 6.91 11.24
CA LYS A 317 5.82 6.89 12.63
C LYS A 317 5.68 8.32 13.15
N HIS A 318 4.50 8.68 13.61
CA HIS A 318 4.23 9.96 14.27
C HIS A 318 3.41 9.77 15.56
N ARG A 319 3.43 10.77 16.44
CA ARG A 319 2.46 10.90 17.54
C ARG A 319 1.51 12.02 17.17
N ILE A 320 0.21 11.73 17.15
CA ILE A 320 -0.78 12.76 16.86
C ILE A 320 -1.97 12.63 17.80
N LYS A 321 -2.46 13.77 18.28
CA LYS A 321 -3.67 13.89 19.10
C LYS A 321 -4.91 13.85 18.21
N LYS A 322 -5.35 12.62 17.89
CA LYS A 322 -6.44 12.39 16.95
C LYS A 322 -7.63 11.65 17.53
N ASP A 323 -8.80 12.01 17.01
CA ASP A 323 -10.00 11.19 17.16
C ASP A 323 -9.86 9.92 16.34
N ILE A 324 -9.84 8.82 17.07
CA ILE A 324 -9.79 7.49 16.52
C ILE A 324 -11.22 6.98 16.41
N TYR A 325 -11.58 6.54 15.21
CA TYR A 325 -12.83 5.89 14.92
C TYR A 325 -12.61 4.40 14.80
N GLU A 326 -13.32 3.64 15.65
CA GLU A 326 -13.47 2.20 15.51
C GLU A 326 -14.66 1.93 14.59
N VAL A 327 -14.34 1.51 13.37
CA VAL A 327 -15.32 1.02 12.41
C VAL A 327 -15.49 -0.47 12.65
N THR A 328 -16.70 -0.88 13.03
CA THR A 328 -17.08 -2.29 13.23
C THR A 328 -17.96 -2.76 12.08
N THR A 329 -17.62 -3.89 11.48
CA THR A 329 -18.37 -4.48 10.37
C THR A 329 -19.34 -5.57 10.81
N ALA A 330 -20.24 -6.01 9.93
CA ALA A 330 -21.27 -7.00 10.22
C ALA A 330 -20.67 -8.36 10.61
N THR A 331 -19.55 -8.76 10.02
CA THR A 331 -18.79 -9.96 10.42
C THR A 331 -18.04 -9.80 11.75
N GLY A 332 -18.07 -8.62 12.38
CA GLY A 332 -17.42 -8.37 13.66
C GLY A 332 -15.94 -7.99 13.57
N ARG A 333 -15.40 -7.71 12.37
CA ARG A 333 -14.09 -7.08 12.19
C ARG A 333 -14.11 -5.67 12.76
N LYS A 334 -12.96 -5.20 13.24
CA LYS A 334 -12.78 -3.85 13.79
C LYS A 334 -11.48 -3.26 13.28
N ILE A 335 -11.52 -2.06 12.72
CA ILE A 335 -10.32 -1.25 12.51
C ILE A 335 -10.44 0.07 13.25
N LYS A 336 -9.34 0.49 13.85
CA LYS A 336 -9.16 1.83 14.39
C LYS A 336 -8.39 2.64 13.35
N VAL A 337 -8.93 3.81 13.04
CA VAL A 337 -8.37 4.72 12.02
C VAL A 337 -8.53 6.15 12.49
N THR A 338 -7.63 7.02 12.04
CA THR A 338 -7.90 8.45 12.10
C THR A 338 -9.01 8.79 11.10
N LYS A 339 -9.69 9.93 11.26
CA LYS A 339 -10.99 10.12 10.63
C LYS A 339 -10.96 10.39 9.13
N ASP A 340 -9.85 10.84 8.57
CA ASP A 340 -9.63 11.07 7.14
C ASP A 340 -9.05 9.86 6.47
N HIS A 341 -8.56 8.90 7.26
CA HIS A 341 -7.91 7.75 6.70
C HIS A 341 -8.91 6.92 5.91
N SER A 342 -8.87 7.11 4.59
CA SER A 342 -9.82 6.55 3.66
C SER A 342 -9.89 5.03 3.82
N LEU A 343 -11.10 4.56 4.04
CA LEU A 343 -11.49 3.16 3.85
C LEU A 343 -12.14 3.04 2.47
N PHE A 344 -12.11 1.85 1.88
CA PHE A 344 -12.68 1.65 0.55
C PHE A 344 -14.12 1.17 0.62
N THR A 345 -15.04 1.90 -0.01
CA THR A 345 -16.42 1.49 -0.27
C THR A 345 -16.64 1.18 -1.74
N MET A 346 -17.82 0.67 -2.10
CA MET A 346 -18.21 0.56 -3.50
C MET A 346 -18.34 1.95 -4.13
N GLY A 347 -17.68 2.16 -5.27
CA GLY A 347 -17.90 3.29 -6.17
C GLY A 347 -18.67 2.85 -7.43
N GLU A 348 -18.82 3.77 -8.38
CA GLU A 348 -19.56 3.49 -9.63
C GLU A 348 -18.79 2.53 -10.54
N ASN A 349 -17.46 2.67 -10.65
CA ASN A 349 -16.62 1.84 -11.53
C ASN A 349 -15.46 1.14 -10.81
N ASN A 350 -15.17 1.47 -9.55
CA ASN A 350 -14.00 1.00 -8.80
C ASN A 350 -14.20 1.14 -7.28
N LEU A 351 -13.19 0.74 -6.49
CA LEU A 351 -13.10 1.11 -5.07
C LEU A 351 -13.12 2.63 -4.91
N LYS A 352 -14.12 3.15 -4.18
CA LYS A 352 -14.21 4.55 -3.79
C LYS A 352 -13.57 4.75 -2.42
N GLU A 353 -12.71 5.74 -2.30
CA GLU A 353 -12.26 6.24 -1.01
C GLU A 353 -13.39 6.96 -0.28
N THR A 354 -13.67 6.50 0.94
CA THR A 354 -14.71 7.03 1.80
C THR A 354 -14.16 7.11 3.21
N LYS A 355 -14.17 8.33 3.76
CA LYS A 355 -13.70 8.58 5.11
C LYS A 355 -14.59 7.84 6.12
N PRO A 356 -14.05 7.35 7.26
CA PRO A 356 -14.80 6.70 8.33
C PRO A 356 -16.10 7.37 8.79
N ILE A 357 -16.28 8.67 8.51
CA ILE A 357 -17.52 9.41 8.73
C ILE A 357 -18.65 9.09 7.75
N ASP A 358 -18.34 9.03 6.46
CA ASP A 358 -19.31 8.98 5.38
C ASP A 358 -19.82 7.53 5.23
N LEU A 359 -19.19 6.63 5.99
CA LEU A 359 -19.72 5.34 6.41
C LEU A 359 -20.95 5.53 7.31
N LYS A 360 -22.11 5.53 6.67
CA LYS A 360 -23.40 5.46 7.36
C LYS A 360 -23.61 4.07 7.96
N GLU A 361 -23.92 4.02 9.26
CA GLU A 361 -24.24 2.76 9.94
C GLU A 361 -25.44 2.07 9.26
N ASN A 362 -25.28 0.78 8.94
CA ASN A 362 -26.23 -0.06 8.24
C ASN A 362 -26.54 0.34 6.78
N GLU A 363 -25.93 1.37 6.20
CA GLU A 363 -26.07 1.67 4.75
C GLU A 363 -24.76 1.41 4.00
N SER A 364 -23.62 1.80 4.56
CA SER A 364 -22.32 1.68 3.89
C SER A 364 -21.72 0.27 4.00
N PHE A 365 -20.99 -0.13 2.97
CA PHE A 365 -20.24 -1.38 2.90
C PHE A 365 -18.78 -1.08 2.61
N ILE A 366 -17.86 -1.66 3.39
CA ILE A 366 -16.41 -1.50 3.17
C ILE A 366 -15.78 -2.77 2.59
N ALA A 367 -14.71 -2.58 1.84
CA ALA A 367 -13.92 -3.65 1.24
C ALA A 367 -13.08 -4.36 2.31
N VAL A 368 -13.28 -5.67 2.43
CA VAL A 368 -12.52 -6.56 3.33
C VAL A 368 -12.17 -7.85 2.57
N PRO A 369 -11.24 -8.71 3.03
CA PRO A 369 -10.85 -9.90 2.29
C PRO A 369 -11.92 -10.99 2.42
N ARG A 370 -12.30 -11.56 1.27
CA ARG A 370 -13.18 -12.74 1.15
C ARG A 370 -12.43 -14.04 1.38
N ILE A 371 -11.17 -14.07 0.94
CA ILE A 371 -10.21 -15.15 1.08
C ILE A 371 -8.85 -14.55 1.45
N LEU A 372 -8.01 -15.30 2.16
CA LEU A 372 -6.60 -14.95 2.33
C LEU A 372 -5.76 -15.94 1.49
N PRO A 373 -5.05 -15.48 0.44
CA PRO A 373 -4.30 -16.33 -0.49
C PRO A 373 -2.95 -16.74 0.12
N ILE A 374 -3.05 -17.44 1.26
CA ILE A 374 -1.93 -17.93 2.05
C ILE A 374 -2.03 -19.44 2.06
N ASP A 375 -1.24 -20.12 1.23
CA ASP A 375 -1.01 -21.55 1.35
C ASP A 375 0.49 -21.82 1.42
N ASN A 376 0.91 -22.40 2.54
CA ASN A 376 2.31 -22.68 2.83
C ASN A 376 2.62 -24.14 2.50
N GLN A 377 3.90 -24.47 2.31
CA GLN A 377 4.32 -25.86 2.17
C GLN A 377 3.97 -26.67 3.44
N PRO A 378 3.47 -27.91 3.31
CA PRO A 378 3.04 -28.70 4.46
C PRO A 378 4.23 -29.10 5.34
N ILE A 379 4.19 -28.70 6.61
CA ILE A 379 5.24 -29.02 7.58
C ILE A 379 5.03 -30.46 8.05
N LYS A 380 5.85 -31.39 7.55
CA LYS A 380 5.72 -32.83 7.86
C LYS A 380 6.22 -33.20 9.27
N GLU A 381 7.22 -32.47 9.77
CA GLU A 381 7.89 -32.76 11.03
C GLU A 381 8.60 -31.54 11.61
N ILE A 382 8.89 -31.58 12.92
CA ILE A 382 9.70 -30.59 13.65
C ILE A 382 10.96 -31.30 14.15
N ASN A 383 12.13 -30.80 13.72
CA ASN A 383 13.42 -31.30 14.22
C ASN A 383 13.82 -30.56 15.50
N LEU A 384 13.68 -31.23 16.64
CA LEU A 384 13.96 -30.65 17.96
C LEU A 384 15.46 -30.50 18.26
N ILE A 385 16.39 -30.94 17.39
CA ILE A 385 17.84 -30.74 17.59
C ILE A 385 18.18 -29.24 17.75
N HIS A 386 17.51 -28.38 16.97
CA HIS A 386 17.71 -26.92 17.01
C HIS A 386 17.06 -26.26 18.24
N HIS A 387 16.15 -26.96 18.91
CA HIS A 387 15.37 -26.48 20.06
C HIS A 387 15.85 -27.05 21.40
N LEU A 388 16.93 -27.86 21.42
CA LEU A 388 17.46 -28.52 22.61
C LEU A 388 17.78 -27.57 23.79
N ASN A 389 17.98 -26.28 23.53
CA ASN A 389 18.12 -25.26 24.59
C ASN A 389 16.92 -25.21 25.56
N HIS A 390 15.70 -25.50 25.08
CA HIS A 390 14.48 -25.61 25.88
C HIS A 390 14.42 -26.91 26.71
N PHE A 391 15.30 -27.87 26.44
CA PHE A 391 15.25 -29.22 27.00
C PHE A 391 16.46 -29.58 27.87
N LYS A 392 17.30 -28.60 28.27
CA LYS A 392 18.58 -28.78 28.99
C LYS A 392 18.58 -29.74 30.17
N GLU A 393 17.52 -29.75 30.99
CA GLU A 393 17.42 -30.64 32.16
C GLU A 393 17.06 -32.10 31.84
N PHE A 394 16.64 -32.39 30.60
CA PHE A 394 16.24 -33.72 30.15
C PHE A 394 17.42 -34.47 29.53
N PHE A 395 17.15 -35.72 29.12
CA PHE A 395 18.12 -36.61 28.51
C PHE A 395 17.78 -36.84 27.03
N LEU A 396 18.82 -36.86 26.20
CA LEU A 396 18.77 -37.38 24.84
C LEU A 396 19.12 -38.86 24.90
N VAL A 397 18.28 -39.72 24.30
CA VAL A 397 18.35 -41.18 24.43
C VAL A 397 18.21 -41.84 23.06
N GLY A 398 19.04 -42.84 22.78
CA GLY A 398 18.93 -43.68 21.59
C GLY A 398 20.26 -44.34 21.23
N GLU A 399 20.24 -45.37 20.38
CA GLU A 399 21.45 -46.09 19.94
C GLU A 399 22.61 -45.18 19.46
N PRO A 400 22.37 -44.10 18.68
CA PRO A 400 23.44 -43.20 18.24
C PRO A 400 24.23 -42.53 19.39
N ILE A 401 23.65 -42.41 20.60
CA ILE A 401 24.36 -41.88 21.77
C ILE A 401 25.61 -42.70 22.12
N LYS A 402 25.70 -43.99 21.72
CA LYS A 402 26.92 -44.80 21.86
C LYS A 402 28.14 -44.16 21.19
N LYS A 403 27.94 -43.39 20.10
CA LYS A 403 28.99 -42.62 19.39
C LYS A 403 29.70 -41.63 20.33
N ILE A 404 28.96 -41.00 21.23
CA ILE A 404 29.49 -40.08 22.24
C ILE A 404 30.42 -40.82 23.21
N PHE A 405 29.97 -41.97 23.74
CA PHE A 405 30.73 -42.79 24.69
C PHE A 405 31.81 -43.69 24.04
N LYS A 406 32.00 -43.57 22.72
CA LYS A 406 33.19 -44.03 21.98
C LYS A 406 34.21 -42.90 21.80
N LYS A 407 33.77 -41.64 21.61
CA LYS A 407 34.64 -40.47 21.36
C LYS A 407 35.17 -39.80 22.64
N TYR A 408 34.36 -39.71 23.70
CA TYR A 408 34.69 -38.93 24.91
C TYR A 408 34.71 -39.77 26.18
N THR A 409 35.69 -39.51 27.04
CA THR A 409 35.88 -40.14 28.35
C THR A 409 35.10 -39.43 29.47
N PHE A 410 35.05 -40.07 30.65
CA PHE A 410 34.37 -39.51 31.82
C PHE A 410 34.98 -38.17 32.30
N LYS A 411 36.29 -37.94 32.08
CA LYS A 411 36.97 -36.68 32.41
C LYS A 411 36.56 -35.56 31.47
N GLU A 412 36.58 -35.81 30.16
CA GLU A 412 36.25 -34.81 29.13
C GLU A 412 34.77 -34.40 29.17
N LEU A 413 33.88 -35.33 29.51
CA LEU A 413 32.46 -35.02 29.75
C LEU A 413 32.19 -34.36 31.12
N ASN A 414 33.21 -34.22 31.98
CA ASN A 414 33.12 -33.75 33.36
C ASN A 414 32.05 -34.50 34.20
N ILE A 415 32.07 -35.83 34.16
CA ILE A 415 31.11 -36.69 34.87
C ILE A 415 31.84 -37.74 35.72
N GLY A 416 31.41 -37.94 36.97
CA GLY A 416 31.91 -39.02 37.82
C GLY A 416 31.78 -40.42 37.16
N LYS A 417 32.81 -41.26 37.35
CA LYS A 417 33.02 -42.55 36.66
C LYS A 417 31.80 -43.50 36.73
N SER A 418 31.12 -43.57 37.88
CA SER A 418 29.89 -44.36 38.06
C SER A 418 28.72 -43.86 37.22
N LYS A 419 28.48 -42.53 37.21
CA LYS A 419 27.45 -41.89 36.37
C LYS A 419 27.77 -42.04 34.88
N TYR A 420 29.05 -42.01 34.48
CA TYR A 420 29.47 -42.24 33.10
C TYR A 420 29.10 -43.66 32.62
N HIS A 421 29.45 -44.71 33.37
CA HIS A 421 29.10 -46.08 32.99
C HIS A 421 27.58 -46.31 32.98
N TRP A 422 26.84 -45.76 33.95
CA TRP A 422 25.37 -45.85 33.96
C TRP A 422 24.75 -45.19 32.71
N ARG A 423 25.20 -43.98 32.35
CA ARG A 423 24.76 -43.26 31.14
C ARG A 423 25.10 -44.03 29.85
N LYS A 424 26.32 -44.59 29.75
CA LYS A 424 26.77 -45.42 28.63
C LYS A 424 25.90 -46.66 28.45
N ASN A 425 25.63 -47.40 29.54
CA ASN A 425 24.85 -48.63 29.49
C ASN A 425 23.36 -48.40 29.15
N ASN A 426 22.84 -47.21 29.43
CA ASN A 426 21.45 -46.83 29.14
C ASN A 426 21.32 -45.96 27.86
N ASN A 427 22.38 -45.83 27.04
CA ASN A 427 22.42 -45.06 25.80
C ASN A 427 21.86 -43.62 25.95
N LEU A 428 22.20 -42.91 27.03
CA LEU A 428 21.64 -41.58 27.33
C LEU A 428 22.67 -40.55 27.76
N ILE A 429 22.43 -39.29 27.40
CA ILE A 429 23.22 -38.13 27.82
C ILE A 429 22.28 -37.00 28.24
N LYS A 430 22.67 -36.17 29.21
CA LYS A 430 21.89 -34.97 29.57
C LYS A 430 22.05 -33.94 28.45
N ILE A 431 20.97 -33.27 28.06
CA ILE A 431 20.99 -32.34 26.92
C ILE A 431 21.93 -31.15 27.17
N GLU A 432 21.99 -30.63 28.40
CA GLU A 432 22.98 -29.61 28.79
C GLU A 432 24.44 -30.06 28.58
N ASP A 433 24.73 -31.35 28.76
CA ASP A 433 26.08 -31.89 28.57
C ASP A 433 26.33 -32.12 27.06
N PHE A 434 25.32 -32.59 26.32
CA PHE A 434 25.38 -32.76 24.86
C PHE A 434 25.63 -31.45 24.10
N LEU A 435 24.99 -30.35 24.52
CA LEU A 435 25.15 -29.02 23.91
C LEU A 435 26.58 -28.45 24.03
N LYS A 436 27.45 -29.06 24.85
CA LYS A 436 28.87 -28.69 25.01
C LYS A 436 29.81 -29.50 24.11
N LEU A 437 29.29 -30.46 23.34
CA LEU A 437 30.08 -31.41 22.55
C LEU A 437 29.98 -31.13 21.05
N ASP A 438 31.12 -31.12 20.37
CA ASP A 438 31.14 -31.18 18.90
C ASP A 438 30.99 -32.64 18.44
N ILE A 439 29.73 -33.04 18.24
CA ILE A 439 29.31 -34.29 17.59
C ILE A 439 28.14 -33.99 16.65
N LYS A 440 28.20 -34.54 15.45
CA LYS A 440 27.12 -34.53 14.47
C LYS A 440 26.54 -35.93 14.28
N PHE A 441 25.22 -35.97 14.09
CA PHE A 441 24.45 -37.16 13.76
C PHE A 441 23.94 -37.06 12.31
N SER A 442 23.84 -38.17 11.60
CA SER A 442 23.13 -38.24 10.31
C SER A 442 21.61 -38.14 10.53
N GLU A 443 20.83 -37.88 9.47
CA GLU A 443 19.36 -37.81 9.57
C GLU A 443 18.75 -39.12 10.10
N GLU A 444 19.26 -40.27 9.65
CA GLU A 444 18.86 -41.60 10.17
C GLU A 444 19.16 -41.75 11.67
N GLU A 445 20.33 -41.28 12.13
CA GLU A 445 20.66 -41.23 13.55
C GLU A 445 19.70 -40.31 14.32
N LEU A 446 19.26 -39.18 13.75
CA LEU A 446 18.29 -38.27 14.40
C LEU A 446 16.92 -38.90 14.62
N TYR A 447 16.40 -39.70 13.66
CA TYR A 447 15.13 -40.41 13.82
C TYR A 447 15.15 -41.46 14.94
N ALA A 448 16.32 -42.03 15.25
CA ALA A 448 16.50 -43.00 16.34
C ALA A 448 16.61 -42.34 17.74
N LEU A 449 16.68 -41.01 17.83
CA LEU A 449 16.84 -40.27 19.08
C LEU A 449 15.51 -39.80 19.66
N ARG A 450 15.43 -39.76 21.00
CA ARG A 450 14.28 -39.30 21.77
C ARG A 450 14.71 -38.41 22.93
N ILE A 451 13.90 -37.39 23.25
CA ILE A 451 14.07 -36.58 24.46
C ILE A 451 13.25 -37.23 25.59
N LYS A 452 13.85 -37.49 26.74
CA LYS A 452 13.28 -38.27 27.85
C LYS A 452 13.55 -37.63 29.21
N THR A 453 12.60 -37.79 30.14
CA THR A 453 12.85 -37.47 31.57
C THR A 453 13.68 -38.58 32.27
N LYS A 454 13.84 -38.52 33.60
CA LYS A 454 14.32 -39.69 34.37
C LYS A 454 13.34 -40.88 34.34
N ASN A 455 12.06 -40.63 34.03
CA ASN A 455 10.99 -41.63 34.01
C ASN A 455 10.74 -42.14 32.57
N LYS A 456 9.73 -43.00 32.34
CA LYS A 456 9.43 -43.56 31.01
C LYS A 456 9.10 -42.50 29.93
N ALA A 457 8.45 -41.39 30.31
CA ALA A 457 7.94 -40.38 29.39
C ALA A 457 9.02 -39.78 28.47
N SER A 458 8.78 -39.82 27.15
CA SER A 458 9.66 -39.33 26.09
C SER A 458 8.90 -38.77 24.90
N ILE A 459 9.55 -37.97 24.06
CA ILE A 459 9.08 -37.60 22.72
C ILE A 459 10.17 -37.91 21.68
N PRO A 460 9.82 -38.22 20.42
CA PRO A 460 10.80 -38.28 19.32
C PRO A 460 11.60 -36.99 19.18
N LEU A 461 12.87 -37.06 18.79
CA LEU A 461 13.65 -35.86 18.43
C LEU A 461 13.15 -35.25 17.12
N ILE A 462 12.80 -36.09 16.15
CA ILE A 462 12.07 -35.70 14.94
C ILE A 462 10.59 -35.95 15.16
N PHE A 463 9.83 -34.89 15.46
CA PHE A 463 8.41 -34.98 15.81
C PHE A 463 7.53 -34.85 14.57
N LYS A 464 6.84 -35.93 14.17
CA LYS A 464 5.96 -35.94 12.99
C LYS A 464 4.65 -35.17 13.24
N ILE A 465 4.27 -34.30 12.32
CA ILE A 465 3.04 -33.50 12.37
C ILE A 465 1.92 -34.26 11.68
N THR A 466 1.16 -35.03 12.46
CA THR A 466 0.01 -35.80 11.97
C THR A 466 -1.29 -34.98 11.98
N PRO A 467 -2.29 -35.34 11.15
CA PRO A 467 -3.65 -34.79 11.23
C PRO A 467 -4.23 -34.83 12.65
N GLU A 468 -4.00 -35.93 13.37
CA GLU A 468 -4.45 -36.13 14.75
C GLU A 468 -3.76 -35.19 15.73
N PHE A 469 -2.46 -34.92 15.57
CA PHE A 469 -1.74 -33.96 16.41
C PHE A 469 -2.26 -32.53 16.20
N LEU A 470 -2.59 -32.16 14.95
CA LEU A 470 -3.18 -30.86 14.65
C LEU A 470 -4.61 -30.72 15.20
N GLN A 471 -5.42 -31.78 15.11
CA GLN A 471 -6.73 -31.86 15.76
C GLN A 471 -6.60 -31.74 17.29
N TYR A 472 -5.60 -32.37 17.88
CA TYR A 472 -5.30 -32.26 19.31
C TYR A 472 -4.87 -30.84 19.70
N CYS A 473 -4.07 -30.15 18.89
CA CYS A 473 -3.71 -28.75 19.12
C CYS A 473 -4.94 -27.84 19.13
N GLY A 474 -5.87 -28.01 18.18
CA GLY A 474 -7.13 -27.27 18.15
C GLY A 474 -8.02 -27.60 19.36
N LEU A 475 -8.15 -28.88 19.71
CA LEU A 475 -8.92 -29.35 20.87
C LEU A 475 -8.37 -28.80 22.20
N TRP A 476 -7.03 -28.73 22.33
CA TRP A 476 -6.38 -28.10 23.49
C TRP A 476 -6.64 -26.59 23.52
N LEU A 477 -6.67 -25.92 22.36
CA LEU A 477 -6.92 -24.48 22.34
C LEU A 477 -8.35 -24.12 22.80
N GLY A 478 -9.34 -25.00 22.61
CA GLY A 478 -10.64 -24.91 23.31
C GLY A 478 -10.56 -25.39 24.76
N ASP A 479 -10.69 -26.70 24.97
CA ASP A 479 -10.89 -27.36 26.27
C ASP A 479 -9.59 -27.64 27.07
N GLY A 480 -8.43 -27.26 26.53
CA GLY A 480 -7.14 -27.55 27.13
C GLY A 480 -6.68 -26.53 28.16
N SER A 481 -5.93 -27.01 29.14
CA SER A 481 -5.26 -26.21 30.17
C SER A 481 -3.98 -26.89 30.65
N TYR A 482 -3.25 -26.19 31.52
CA TYR A 482 -2.08 -26.71 32.22
C TYR A 482 -2.34 -26.72 33.73
N ASP A 483 -1.77 -27.70 34.43
CA ASP A 483 -1.79 -27.71 35.89
C ASP A 483 -0.82 -26.65 36.43
N ASN A 484 -1.38 -25.56 36.99
CA ASN A 484 -0.61 -24.43 37.52
C ASN A 484 0.26 -24.82 38.73
N HIS A 485 -0.13 -25.85 39.50
CA HIS A 485 0.62 -26.33 40.64
C HIS A 485 1.67 -27.36 40.23
N ASN A 486 1.36 -28.19 39.23
CA ASN A 486 2.18 -29.32 38.80
C ASN A 486 2.60 -29.17 37.32
N LYS A 487 3.66 -28.37 37.07
CA LYS A 487 4.23 -27.96 35.76
C LYS A 487 4.78 -29.09 34.88
N ASN A 488 4.09 -30.22 34.81
CA ASN A 488 4.47 -31.48 34.17
C ASN A 488 3.29 -32.12 33.42
N VAL A 489 2.08 -31.53 33.49
CA VAL A 489 0.81 -32.16 33.11
C VAL A 489 0.06 -31.28 32.10
N VAL A 490 -0.36 -31.90 31.00
CA VAL A 490 -1.28 -31.30 30.02
C VAL A 490 -2.68 -31.84 30.30
N ILE A 491 -3.67 -30.96 30.46
CA ILE A 491 -5.05 -31.33 30.77
C ILE A 491 -5.94 -30.95 29.57
N VAL A 492 -6.86 -31.83 29.18
CA VAL A 492 -7.94 -31.51 28.24
C VAL A 492 -9.24 -32.14 28.75
N SER A 493 -10.32 -31.36 28.76
CA SER A 493 -11.57 -31.68 29.44
C SER A 493 -12.76 -31.66 28.49
N ASN A 494 -13.15 -32.82 27.93
CA ASN A 494 -14.21 -32.89 26.92
C ASN A 494 -15.18 -34.06 27.15
N ALA A 495 -16.49 -33.78 27.06
CA ALA A 495 -17.57 -34.72 27.36
C ALA A 495 -17.89 -35.71 26.21
N ASP A 496 -17.48 -35.43 24.98
CA ASP A 496 -17.66 -36.34 23.85
C ASP A 496 -16.58 -37.44 23.83
N LYS A 497 -16.96 -38.66 23.42
CA LYS A 497 -16.09 -39.85 23.48
C LYS A 497 -14.95 -39.75 22.46
N GLU A 498 -15.27 -39.29 21.26
CA GLU A 498 -14.37 -39.17 20.12
C GLU A 498 -13.19 -38.24 20.42
N CYS A 499 -13.45 -37.12 21.11
CA CYS A 499 -12.41 -36.21 21.60
C CYS A 499 -11.52 -36.87 22.66
N ARG A 500 -12.10 -37.60 23.62
CA ARG A 500 -11.32 -38.35 24.63
C ARG A 500 -10.46 -39.44 24.01
N ASP A 501 -10.96 -40.15 22.99
CA ASP A 501 -10.21 -41.22 22.33
C ASP A 501 -9.06 -40.67 21.48
N LEU A 502 -9.20 -39.48 20.86
CA LEU A 502 -8.08 -38.74 20.27
C LEU A 502 -7.00 -38.38 21.31
N ILE A 503 -7.39 -37.84 22.48
CA ILE A 503 -6.44 -37.48 23.55
C ILE A 503 -5.68 -38.73 24.05
N LYS A 504 -6.37 -39.86 24.22
CA LYS A 504 -5.75 -41.15 24.59
C LYS A 504 -4.80 -41.66 23.52
N LYS A 505 -5.17 -41.55 22.24
CA LYS A 505 -4.30 -41.94 21.10
C LYS A 505 -2.99 -41.14 21.13
N ILE A 506 -3.06 -39.81 21.24
CA ILE A 506 -1.87 -38.96 21.36
C ILE A 506 -1.04 -39.34 22.60
N ALA A 507 -1.66 -39.59 23.76
CA ALA A 507 -0.93 -40.07 24.94
C ALA A 507 -0.21 -41.41 24.70
N GLY A 508 -0.85 -42.34 23.99
CA GLY A 508 -0.30 -43.64 23.59
C GLY A 508 0.87 -43.51 22.60
N ASP A 509 0.73 -42.70 21.55
CA ASP A 509 1.78 -42.44 20.55
C ASP A 509 3.03 -41.80 21.18
N LEU A 510 2.84 -41.00 22.23
CA LEU A 510 3.90 -40.41 23.06
C LEU A 510 4.47 -41.38 24.12
N GLY A 511 3.97 -42.62 24.23
CA GLY A 511 4.36 -43.57 25.27
C GLY A 511 4.15 -43.03 26.69
N SER A 512 3.10 -42.24 26.89
CA SER A 512 2.85 -41.44 28.09
C SER A 512 1.70 -42.00 28.91
N ASN A 513 1.90 -42.09 30.23
CA ASN A 513 0.79 -42.39 31.15
C ASN A 513 -0.21 -41.24 31.14
N TYR A 514 -1.50 -41.56 31.07
CA TYR A 514 -2.58 -40.62 31.31
C TYR A 514 -3.43 -41.07 32.50
N SER A 515 -4.05 -40.11 33.19
CA SER A 515 -5.05 -40.40 34.23
C SER A 515 -6.36 -39.68 33.89
N VAL A 516 -7.48 -40.38 34.11
CA VAL A 516 -8.83 -39.82 34.01
C VAL A 516 -9.22 -39.27 35.38
N MET A 517 -9.79 -38.06 35.43
CA MET A 517 -10.25 -37.46 36.69
C MET A 517 -11.58 -38.08 37.17
N THR A 518 -11.90 -37.91 38.45
CA THR A 518 -13.16 -38.35 39.08
C THR A 518 -14.39 -37.51 38.68
N ASP A 519 -14.23 -36.57 37.76
CA ASP A 519 -15.25 -35.64 37.25
C ASP A 519 -16.20 -36.29 36.23
N LYS A 520 -16.71 -37.49 36.54
CA LYS A 520 -17.41 -38.39 35.60
C LYS A 520 -16.55 -38.83 34.40
N GLY A 521 -15.23 -38.66 34.49
CA GLY A 521 -14.26 -39.11 33.49
C GLY A 521 -14.17 -38.23 32.25
N VAL A 522 -14.44 -36.93 32.42
CA VAL A 522 -14.47 -35.92 31.35
C VAL A 522 -13.07 -35.34 31.12
N SER A 523 -12.27 -35.15 32.18
CA SER A 523 -10.92 -34.61 32.08
C SER A 523 -9.84 -35.70 32.00
N ILE A 524 -8.98 -35.59 30.99
CA ILE A 524 -7.81 -36.44 30.82
C ILE A 524 -6.54 -35.62 31.09
N ARG A 525 -5.68 -36.14 31.97
CA ARG A 525 -4.37 -35.59 32.29
C ARG A 525 -3.27 -36.43 31.65
N ILE A 526 -2.45 -35.85 30.77
CA ILE A 526 -1.26 -36.48 30.20
C ILE A 526 -0.04 -36.13 31.07
N HIS A 527 0.55 -37.15 31.70
CA HIS A 527 1.68 -36.99 32.62
C HIS A 527 3.02 -37.07 31.88
N ASN A 528 3.29 -36.08 31.02
CA ASN A 528 4.54 -35.99 30.28
C ASN A 528 5.10 -34.56 30.29
N ARG A 529 6.08 -34.33 31.18
CA ARG A 529 6.80 -33.05 31.31
C ARG A 529 7.52 -32.62 30.03
N VAL A 530 8.04 -33.55 29.22
CA VAL A 530 8.70 -33.20 27.95
C VAL A 530 7.67 -32.71 26.95
N PHE A 531 6.53 -33.38 26.86
CA PHE A 531 5.42 -32.99 25.99
C PHE A 531 4.77 -31.67 26.43
N TYR A 532 4.55 -31.47 27.74
CA TYR A 532 4.14 -30.18 28.31
C TYR A 532 5.03 -29.04 27.82
N ARG A 533 6.36 -29.25 27.88
CA ARG A 533 7.32 -28.22 27.48
C ARG A 533 7.40 -28.02 25.97
N PHE A 534 7.26 -29.08 25.19
CA PHE A 534 7.14 -29.00 23.74
C PHE A 534 5.89 -28.22 23.31
N MET A 535 4.72 -28.56 23.86
CA MET A 535 3.47 -27.86 23.60
C MET A 535 3.55 -26.38 23.97
N LYS A 536 4.12 -26.06 25.14
CA LYS A 536 4.22 -24.69 25.63
C LYS A 536 5.32 -23.87 24.93
N GLU A 537 6.57 -24.32 24.96
CA GLU A 537 7.73 -23.53 24.54
C GLU A 537 8.07 -23.65 23.04
N ILE A 538 7.65 -24.72 22.36
CA ILE A 538 7.99 -24.96 20.93
C ILE A 538 6.78 -24.76 20.02
N ILE A 539 5.62 -25.34 20.38
CA ILE A 539 4.38 -25.14 19.62
C ILE A 539 3.74 -23.79 19.94
N GLY A 540 3.96 -23.24 21.14
CA GLY A 540 3.41 -21.94 21.56
C GLY A 540 1.96 -21.99 22.08
N LEU A 541 1.47 -23.17 22.46
CA LEU A 541 0.14 -23.33 23.04
C LEU A 541 0.17 -22.94 24.52
N GLU A 542 -0.26 -21.72 24.84
CA GLU A 542 -0.36 -21.19 26.20
C GLU A 542 -1.51 -20.17 26.38
N GLY A 543 -1.56 -19.52 27.55
CA GLY A 543 -2.60 -18.57 27.94
C GLY A 543 -3.73 -19.17 28.77
N TYR A 544 -4.54 -18.29 29.36
CA TYR A 544 -5.80 -18.60 30.03
C TYR A 544 -6.98 -18.39 29.07
N SER A 545 -8.20 -18.77 29.43
CA SER A 545 -9.38 -18.73 28.54
C SER A 545 -9.62 -17.40 27.82
N ASN A 546 -9.25 -16.28 28.45
CA ASN A 546 -9.36 -14.91 27.92
C ASN A 546 -8.09 -14.37 27.20
N THR A 547 -6.99 -15.13 27.21
CA THR A 547 -5.66 -14.71 26.73
C THR A 547 -5.00 -15.72 25.78
N LYS A 548 -5.61 -16.90 25.59
CA LYS A 548 -5.25 -17.86 24.53
C LYS A 548 -5.22 -17.19 23.16
N LYS A 549 -4.28 -17.63 22.33
CA LYS A 549 -4.06 -17.20 20.94
C LYS A 549 -3.70 -18.39 20.06
N ILE A 550 -3.83 -18.23 18.75
CA ILE A 550 -3.33 -19.19 17.76
C ILE A 550 -1.81 -19.05 17.67
N PRO A 551 -1.03 -20.12 17.88
CA PRO A 551 0.42 -20.02 17.80
C PRO A 551 0.93 -19.74 16.39
N GLU A 552 2.04 -19.01 16.27
CA GLU A 552 2.69 -18.68 14.98
C GLU A 552 2.96 -19.94 14.13
N PHE A 553 3.31 -21.05 14.78
CA PHE A 553 3.46 -22.36 14.14
C PHE A 553 2.21 -22.76 13.33
N ILE A 554 1.00 -22.59 13.88
CA ILE A 554 -0.25 -22.93 13.19
C ILE A 554 -0.49 -22.01 11.98
N CYS A 555 -0.17 -20.72 12.10
CA CYS A 555 -0.23 -19.76 11.00
C CYS A 555 0.73 -20.14 9.84
N SER A 556 1.85 -20.80 10.14
CA SER A 556 2.82 -21.27 9.13
C SER A 556 2.41 -22.55 8.39
N LEU A 557 1.35 -23.25 8.79
CA LEU A 557 0.91 -24.51 8.17
C LEU A 557 0.25 -24.31 6.78
N SER A 558 0.14 -25.40 6.03
CA SER A 558 -0.66 -25.46 4.79
C SER A 558 -2.16 -25.43 5.09
N ASN A 559 -2.97 -25.06 4.09
CA ASN A 559 -4.42 -24.98 4.23
C ASN A 559 -5.06 -26.33 4.58
N GLN A 560 -4.55 -27.44 4.03
CA GLN A 560 -5.00 -28.78 4.39
C GLN A 560 -4.69 -29.14 5.86
N GLN A 561 -3.51 -28.76 6.36
CA GLN A 561 -3.15 -28.95 7.77
C GLN A 561 -4.03 -28.08 8.69
N ILE A 562 -4.36 -26.86 8.27
CA ILE A 562 -5.25 -25.95 9.01
C ILE A 562 -6.68 -26.50 9.10
N LYS A 563 -7.21 -27.20 8.08
CA LYS A 563 -8.50 -27.91 8.21
C LYS A 563 -8.50 -28.88 9.40
N HIS A 564 -7.41 -29.61 9.63
CA HIS A 564 -7.31 -30.52 10.79
C HIS A 564 -7.28 -29.76 12.13
N PHE A 565 -6.57 -28.63 12.21
CA PHE A 565 -6.57 -27.78 13.39
C PHE A 565 -7.96 -27.19 13.70
N ILE A 566 -8.62 -26.60 12.70
CA ILE A 566 -9.97 -26.02 12.83
C ILE A 566 -10.98 -27.11 13.26
N LYS A 567 -10.90 -28.31 12.67
CA LYS A 567 -11.70 -29.47 13.08
C LYS A 567 -11.54 -29.79 14.56
N GLY A 568 -10.30 -29.75 15.07
CA GLY A 568 -10.01 -29.90 16.49
C GLY A 568 -10.70 -28.85 17.36
N TYR A 569 -10.52 -27.57 17.04
CA TYR A 569 -11.09 -26.45 17.79
C TYR A 569 -12.62 -26.45 17.81
N PHE A 570 -13.26 -26.64 16.65
CA PHE A 570 -14.73 -26.77 16.59
C PHE A 570 -15.24 -28.06 17.23
N SER A 571 -14.40 -29.07 17.47
CA SER A 571 -14.82 -30.25 18.24
C SER A 571 -14.85 -29.99 19.75
N ALA A 572 -14.05 -29.06 20.25
CA ALA A 572 -14.18 -28.48 21.60
C ALA A 572 -15.42 -27.56 21.67
N ASP A 573 -15.23 -26.26 21.40
CA ASP A 573 -16.21 -25.19 21.62
C ASP A 573 -17.33 -25.13 20.56
N GLY A 574 -17.23 -25.91 19.48
CA GLY A 574 -18.16 -25.82 18.35
C GLY A 574 -19.47 -26.58 18.55
N CYS A 575 -20.58 -25.90 18.26
CA CYS A 575 -21.94 -26.40 18.28
C CYS A 575 -22.61 -26.22 16.91
N VAL A 576 -23.48 -27.17 16.54
CA VAL A 576 -24.31 -27.10 15.33
C VAL A 576 -25.72 -26.72 15.75
N LYS A 577 -26.16 -25.50 15.41
CA LYS A 577 -27.51 -24.98 15.69
C LYS A 577 -28.39 -25.12 14.42
N LYS A 578 -29.54 -24.45 14.34
CA LYS A 578 -30.44 -24.51 13.18
C LYS A 578 -29.92 -23.57 12.08
N PHE A 579 -29.34 -24.13 11.02
CA PHE A 579 -28.72 -23.41 9.89
C PHE A 579 -27.47 -22.56 10.19
N GLU A 580 -26.79 -22.82 11.31
CA GLU A 580 -25.47 -22.24 11.61
C GLU A 580 -24.58 -23.22 12.39
N VAL A 581 -23.28 -23.07 12.24
CA VAL A 581 -22.25 -23.65 13.12
C VAL A 581 -21.69 -22.50 13.95
N SER A 582 -21.56 -22.66 15.26
CA SER A 582 -21.01 -21.60 16.12
C SER A 582 -20.01 -22.15 17.14
N CYS A 583 -18.92 -21.43 17.39
CA CYS A 583 -18.02 -21.65 18.51
C CYS A 583 -18.03 -20.45 19.46
N THR A 584 -17.50 -20.61 20.67
CA THR A 584 -17.51 -19.59 21.73
C THR A 584 -16.13 -19.45 22.35
N SER A 585 -15.71 -18.23 22.70
CA SER A 585 -14.47 -18.00 23.46
C SER A 585 -14.51 -16.73 24.28
N GLN A 586 -13.74 -16.67 25.37
CA GLN A 586 -13.50 -15.43 26.13
C GLN A 586 -12.36 -14.58 25.54
N SER A 587 -11.59 -15.11 24.58
CA SER A 587 -10.52 -14.37 23.89
C SER A 587 -11.01 -13.85 22.54
N TYR A 588 -11.18 -12.53 22.39
CA TYR A 588 -11.51 -11.92 21.10
C TYR A 588 -10.36 -12.06 20.09
N ASP A 589 -9.11 -11.95 20.56
CA ASP A 589 -7.91 -12.17 19.74
C ASP A 589 -7.91 -13.57 19.10
N LEU A 590 -8.24 -14.61 19.88
CA LEU A 590 -8.37 -15.97 19.37
C LEU A 590 -9.46 -16.10 18.28
N LEU A 591 -10.59 -15.41 18.44
CA LEU A 591 -11.66 -15.42 17.45
C LEU A 591 -11.27 -14.64 16.19
N GLU A 592 -10.53 -13.53 16.28
CA GLU A 592 -10.01 -12.79 15.13
C GLU A 592 -8.98 -13.61 14.33
N GLU A 593 -8.06 -14.28 15.03
CA GLU A 593 -7.07 -15.18 14.43
C GLU A 593 -7.75 -16.42 13.81
N LEU A 594 -8.77 -16.99 14.47
CA LEU A 594 -9.56 -18.10 13.94
C LEU A 594 -10.40 -17.68 12.72
N GLN A 595 -10.97 -16.47 12.72
CA GLN A 595 -11.64 -15.89 11.55
C GLN A 595 -10.64 -15.78 10.39
N SER A 596 -9.40 -15.40 10.65
CA SER A 596 -8.33 -15.33 9.65
C SER A 596 -7.95 -16.72 9.09
N LEU A 597 -7.88 -17.76 9.94
CA LEU A 597 -7.69 -19.14 9.46
C LEU A 597 -8.87 -19.67 8.64
N LEU A 598 -10.11 -19.30 9.01
CA LEU A 598 -11.32 -19.64 8.25
C LEU A 598 -11.35 -18.92 6.89
N LEU A 599 -10.90 -17.65 6.82
CA LEU A 599 -10.76 -16.91 5.56
C LEU A 599 -9.72 -17.55 4.62
N ARG A 600 -8.66 -18.19 5.14
CA ARG A 600 -7.74 -19.00 4.30
C ARG A 600 -8.43 -20.23 3.67
N GLN A 601 -9.52 -20.72 4.26
CA GLN A 601 -10.38 -21.76 3.69
C GLN A 601 -11.52 -21.17 2.84
N GLY A 602 -11.55 -19.85 2.61
CA GLY A 602 -12.65 -19.15 1.94
C GLY A 602 -13.97 -19.18 2.73
N ILE A 603 -13.92 -19.39 4.05
CA ILE A 603 -15.07 -19.43 4.95
C ILE A 603 -15.19 -18.09 5.68
N ILE A 604 -16.30 -17.40 5.46
CA ILE A 604 -16.57 -16.11 6.10
C ILE A 604 -17.35 -16.36 7.40
N ALA A 605 -16.68 -16.18 8.53
CA ALA A 605 -17.28 -16.30 9.86
C ALA A 605 -17.63 -14.93 10.45
N ARG A 606 -18.68 -14.88 11.28
CA ARG A 606 -19.16 -13.68 11.96
C ARG A 606 -18.88 -13.77 13.46
N ILE A 607 -18.12 -12.83 14.00
CA ILE A 607 -17.97 -12.65 15.46
C ILE A 607 -19.16 -11.82 15.95
N ASN A 608 -20.01 -12.40 16.79
CA ASN A 608 -21.21 -11.73 17.28
C ASN A 608 -20.86 -10.84 18.49
N LYS A 609 -21.43 -9.64 18.50
CA LYS A 609 -21.13 -8.58 19.48
C LYS A 609 -21.74 -8.81 20.87
N HIS A 610 -22.61 -9.81 21.02
CA HIS A 610 -23.27 -10.10 22.29
C HIS A 610 -22.32 -10.89 23.20
N GLU A 611 -21.65 -10.19 24.12
CA GLU A 611 -20.97 -10.83 25.25
C GLU A 611 -22.02 -11.52 26.12
N ARG A 612 -21.85 -12.82 26.35
CA ARG A 612 -22.71 -13.62 27.22
C ARG A 612 -22.45 -13.31 28.69
N ALA A 613 -23.34 -13.76 29.57
CA ALA A 613 -23.19 -13.61 31.03
C ALA A 613 -21.90 -14.24 31.60
N ASP A 614 -21.30 -15.20 30.90
CA ASP A 614 -20.03 -15.87 31.21
C ASP A 614 -18.80 -15.19 30.55
N LYS A 615 -18.98 -14.00 29.97
CA LYS A 615 -17.99 -13.23 29.20
C LYS A 615 -17.52 -13.89 27.90
N CYS A 616 -18.21 -14.93 27.43
CA CYS A 616 -17.92 -15.55 26.15
C CYS A 616 -18.50 -14.75 24.98
N ILE A 617 -17.81 -14.78 23.85
CA ILE A 617 -18.19 -14.18 22.57
C ILE A 617 -18.49 -15.32 21.59
N ASP A 618 -19.66 -15.30 20.95
CA ASP A 618 -20.07 -16.31 19.96
C ASP A 618 -19.54 -15.94 18.57
N MET A 619 -18.74 -16.80 17.92
CA MET A 619 -18.53 -16.74 16.47
C MET A 619 -19.50 -17.71 15.78
N SER A 620 -20.19 -17.26 14.72
CA SER A 620 -21.02 -18.12 13.88
C SER A 620 -20.61 -18.14 12.40
N ILE A 621 -20.61 -19.35 11.84
CA ILE A 621 -20.51 -19.67 10.42
C ILE A 621 -21.93 -19.94 9.94
N SER A 622 -22.49 -18.98 9.23
CA SER A 622 -23.81 -19.03 8.61
C SER A 622 -23.69 -18.85 7.09
N SER A 623 -24.80 -19.08 6.39
CA SER A 623 -24.90 -19.27 4.92
C SER A 623 -24.62 -20.69 4.43
N LEU A 624 -25.31 -21.06 3.34
CA LEU A 624 -25.19 -22.38 2.73
C LEU A 624 -23.79 -22.64 2.17
N ASP A 625 -23.14 -21.63 1.60
CA ASP A 625 -21.81 -21.77 0.99
C ASP A 625 -20.72 -21.97 2.04
N ASN A 626 -20.69 -21.12 3.06
CA ASN A 626 -19.77 -21.28 4.20
C ASN A 626 -19.97 -22.62 4.91
N LEU A 627 -21.23 -23.07 5.07
CA LEU A 627 -21.53 -24.38 5.65
C LEU A 627 -21.13 -25.56 4.73
N LYS A 628 -21.15 -25.42 3.40
CA LYS A 628 -20.61 -26.44 2.48
C LYS A 628 -19.10 -26.56 2.63
N LYS A 629 -18.37 -25.43 2.59
CA LYS A 629 -16.91 -25.41 2.82
C LYS A 629 -16.56 -25.97 4.20
N PHE A 630 -17.36 -25.65 5.22
CA PHE A 630 -17.17 -26.20 6.57
C PHE A 630 -17.48 -27.71 6.66
N LYS A 631 -18.33 -28.30 5.80
CA LYS A 631 -18.54 -29.77 5.75
C LYS A 631 -17.26 -30.53 5.39
N GLU A 632 -16.34 -29.94 4.64
CA GLU A 632 -15.03 -30.54 4.34
C GLU A 632 -14.11 -30.60 5.57
N ILE A 633 -14.33 -29.71 6.55
CA ILE A 633 -13.61 -29.67 7.82
C ILE A 633 -14.29 -30.62 8.82
N GLY A 634 -15.59 -30.37 9.05
CA GLY A 634 -16.44 -31.11 9.97
C GLY A 634 -15.97 -31.06 11.42
N PHE A 635 -16.41 -32.06 12.18
CA PHE A 635 -16.14 -32.28 13.60
C PHE A 635 -15.53 -33.68 13.81
N LEU A 636 -14.93 -33.93 14.97
CA LEU A 636 -14.57 -35.27 15.43
C LEU A 636 -15.82 -36.09 15.74
N GLN A 637 -16.87 -35.45 16.27
CA GLN A 637 -18.10 -36.12 16.67
C GLN A 637 -19.00 -36.43 15.47
N GLU A 638 -19.34 -37.71 15.29
CA GLU A 638 -20.20 -38.14 14.18
C GLU A 638 -21.60 -37.51 14.27
N ARG A 639 -22.17 -37.42 15.48
CA ARG A 639 -23.46 -36.75 15.74
C ARG A 639 -23.49 -35.29 15.27
N LYS A 640 -22.39 -34.54 15.44
CA LYS A 640 -22.29 -33.14 14.95
C LYS A 640 -22.22 -33.12 13.42
N ASN A 641 -21.47 -34.04 12.79
CA ASN A 641 -21.40 -34.18 11.34
C ASN A 641 -22.74 -34.56 10.70
N THR A 642 -23.49 -35.50 11.27
CA THR A 642 -24.82 -35.89 10.77
C THR A 642 -25.79 -34.70 10.80
N ARG A 643 -25.77 -33.90 11.87
CA ARG A 643 -26.59 -32.68 11.98
C ARG A 643 -26.15 -31.56 11.02
N LEU A 644 -24.86 -31.45 10.73
CA LEU A 644 -24.33 -30.54 9.70
C LEU A 644 -24.77 -30.99 8.30
N ASN A 645 -24.74 -32.31 8.04
CA ASN A 645 -25.10 -32.92 6.76
C ASN A 645 -26.60 -32.86 6.46
N SER A 646 -27.48 -32.87 7.48
CA SER A 646 -28.93 -32.71 7.29
C SER A 646 -29.36 -31.35 6.72
N PHE A 647 -28.46 -30.37 6.61
CA PHE A 647 -28.75 -29.11 5.91
C PHE A 647 -28.78 -29.31 4.37
N ASN A 648 -29.99 -29.58 3.85
CA ASN A 648 -30.38 -29.80 2.44
C ASN A 648 -31.92 -29.73 2.36
N LYS A 649 -32.62 -29.32 1.29
CA LYS A 649 -32.35 -28.56 0.05
C LYS A 649 -33.57 -27.64 -0.18
N LYS A 650 -33.41 -26.32 -0.40
CA LYS A 650 -34.44 -25.44 -1.02
C LYS A 650 -34.02 -23.99 -1.35
N ALA A 651 -32.86 -23.51 -0.89
CA ALA A 651 -32.32 -22.21 -1.31
C ALA A 651 -31.49 -22.37 -2.60
N THR A 652 -31.88 -21.68 -3.68
CA THR A 652 -31.21 -21.71 -5.00
C THR A 652 -30.10 -20.67 -5.15
N HIS A 653 -30.02 -19.70 -4.25
CA HIS A 653 -29.03 -18.61 -4.24
C HIS A 653 -28.58 -18.29 -2.80
N SER A 654 -27.32 -17.88 -2.62
CA SER A 654 -26.78 -17.37 -1.35
C SER A 654 -26.94 -15.86 -1.29
N CYS A 655 -27.60 -15.33 -0.25
CA CYS A 655 -27.74 -13.89 0.00
C CYS A 655 -26.77 -13.39 1.08
N SER A 656 -25.60 -14.02 1.22
CA SER A 656 -24.64 -13.74 2.32
C SER A 656 -23.37 -13.02 1.86
N ASP A 657 -22.84 -13.38 0.70
CA ASP A 657 -21.81 -12.64 -0.04
C ASP A 657 -22.53 -11.74 -1.04
N ILE A 658 -22.72 -10.48 -0.63
CA ILE A 658 -23.48 -9.47 -1.34
C ILE A 658 -22.52 -8.53 -2.07
N ILE A 659 -22.91 -8.11 -3.27
CA ILE A 659 -22.27 -7.02 -3.99
C ILE A 659 -23.26 -5.83 -4.00
N PRO A 660 -22.96 -4.74 -3.27
CA PRO A 660 -23.88 -3.62 -3.08
C PRO A 660 -23.87 -2.68 -4.30
N LEU A 661 -24.47 -3.15 -5.39
CA LEU A 661 -24.60 -2.39 -6.63
C LEU A 661 -25.60 -1.24 -6.47
N THR A 662 -25.22 -0.07 -6.98
CA THR A 662 -26.08 1.12 -7.09
C THR A 662 -27.25 0.88 -8.06
N ALA A 663 -28.31 1.70 -7.96
CA ALA A 663 -29.44 1.62 -8.89
C ALA A 663 -29.03 1.79 -10.36
N TYR A 664 -28.00 2.60 -10.64
CA TYR A 664 -27.41 2.75 -11.97
C TYR A 664 -26.74 1.45 -12.45
N GLN A 665 -25.86 0.87 -11.63
CA GLN A 665 -25.21 -0.42 -11.92
C GLN A 665 -26.23 -1.57 -12.10
N LEU A 666 -27.31 -1.60 -11.32
CA LEU A 666 -28.38 -2.58 -11.46
C LEU A 666 -29.14 -2.45 -12.79
N ASN A 667 -29.42 -1.21 -13.23
CA ASN A 667 -30.06 -0.95 -14.52
C ASN A 667 -29.15 -1.33 -15.69
N ARG A 668 -27.86 -0.99 -15.61
CA ARG A 668 -26.85 -1.37 -16.61
C ARG A 668 -26.67 -2.89 -16.69
N LEU A 669 -26.57 -3.58 -15.55
CA LEU A 669 -26.56 -5.04 -15.50
C LEU A 669 -27.83 -5.62 -16.16
N ASN A 670 -29.01 -5.04 -15.89
CA ASN A 670 -30.26 -5.49 -16.53
C ASN A 670 -30.30 -5.28 -18.05
N GLN A 671 -29.64 -4.24 -18.59
CA GLN A 671 -29.51 -4.03 -20.04
C GLN A 671 -28.58 -5.05 -20.71
N LEU A 672 -27.53 -5.51 -20.00
CA LEU A 672 -26.58 -6.51 -20.48
C LEU A 672 -27.12 -7.96 -20.43
N LEU A 673 -28.32 -8.18 -19.89
CA LEU A 673 -28.91 -9.51 -19.71
C LEU A 673 -29.99 -9.79 -20.76
N ASN A 674 -29.75 -10.76 -21.65
CA ASN A 674 -30.70 -11.21 -22.67
C ASN A 674 -32.10 -11.59 -22.11
N ASN A 675 -32.16 -12.10 -20.87
CA ASN A 675 -33.41 -12.47 -20.18
C ASN A 675 -33.82 -11.47 -19.06
N GLY A 676 -33.06 -10.38 -18.88
CA GLY A 676 -33.22 -9.39 -17.81
C GLY A 676 -32.98 -9.92 -16.38
N LEU A 677 -32.94 -9.00 -15.41
CA LEU A 677 -33.01 -9.35 -13.98
C LEU A 677 -34.40 -9.85 -13.60
N LYS A 678 -34.46 -10.88 -12.75
CA LYS A 678 -35.72 -11.36 -12.13
C LYS A 678 -36.43 -10.20 -11.42
N TRP A 679 -37.76 -10.15 -11.55
CA TRP A 679 -38.61 -9.06 -11.06
C TRP A 679 -38.39 -8.69 -9.58
N SER A 680 -38.10 -9.68 -8.73
CA SER A 680 -37.77 -9.48 -7.30
C SER A 680 -36.56 -8.56 -7.04
N TYR A 681 -35.59 -8.50 -7.96
CA TYR A 681 -34.43 -7.61 -7.86
C TYR A 681 -34.70 -6.23 -8.47
N LYS A 682 -35.77 -6.07 -9.27
CA LYS A 682 -36.18 -4.80 -9.89
C LYS A 682 -36.99 -3.89 -8.96
N THR A 683 -37.73 -4.47 -8.01
CA THR A 683 -38.71 -3.73 -7.19
C THR A 683 -38.32 -3.50 -5.73
N GLN A 684 -37.29 -4.19 -5.20
CA GLN A 684 -36.95 -4.14 -3.76
C GLN A 684 -35.58 -3.51 -3.43
N LEU A 685 -34.82 -3.02 -4.42
CA LEU A 685 -33.43 -2.51 -4.22
C LEU A 685 -32.49 -3.50 -3.48
N ASN A 686 -32.79 -4.79 -3.57
CA ASN A 686 -32.06 -5.83 -2.86
C ASN A 686 -30.76 -6.21 -3.60
N ASN A 687 -29.64 -5.65 -3.14
CA ASN A 687 -28.30 -6.27 -3.07
C ASN A 687 -28.18 -7.68 -3.71
N LEU A 688 -27.51 -7.79 -4.85
CA LEU A 688 -27.28 -9.09 -5.51
C LEU A 688 -26.30 -9.95 -4.72
N GLY A 689 -26.64 -11.23 -4.56
CA GLY A 689 -25.69 -12.24 -4.10
C GLY A 689 -24.67 -12.58 -5.18
N ARG A 690 -23.39 -12.69 -4.81
CA ARG A 690 -22.27 -12.97 -5.71
C ARG A 690 -22.49 -14.22 -6.56
N ASP A 691 -22.96 -15.32 -5.97
CA ASP A 691 -23.30 -16.58 -6.69
C ASP A 691 -24.34 -16.39 -7.80
N TYR A 692 -25.20 -15.37 -7.70
CA TYR A 692 -26.15 -15.03 -8.74
C TYR A 692 -25.50 -14.11 -9.78
N LEU A 693 -24.71 -13.11 -9.35
CA LEU A 693 -23.96 -12.26 -10.26
C LEU A 693 -23.00 -13.08 -11.15
N GLN A 694 -22.24 -14.02 -10.58
CA GLN A 694 -21.36 -14.94 -11.34
C GLN A 694 -22.07 -15.79 -12.39
N LYS A 695 -23.38 -16.03 -12.26
CA LYS A 695 -24.17 -16.84 -13.21
C LYS A 695 -24.81 -16.04 -14.33
N ILE A 696 -24.87 -14.72 -14.18
CA ILE A 696 -25.61 -13.83 -15.09
C ILE A 696 -24.72 -12.74 -15.68
N ALA A 697 -23.66 -12.31 -14.99
CA ALA A 697 -22.72 -11.34 -15.49
C ALA A 697 -22.05 -11.88 -16.76
N PRO A 698 -22.09 -11.15 -17.89
CA PRO A 698 -21.40 -11.55 -19.11
C PRO A 698 -19.89 -11.67 -18.84
N GLU A 699 -19.25 -12.71 -19.37
CA GLU A 699 -17.80 -12.84 -19.33
C GLU A 699 -17.13 -11.60 -19.94
N GLY A 700 -16.05 -11.13 -19.33
CA GLY A 700 -15.36 -9.88 -19.71
C GLY A 700 -16.06 -8.58 -19.27
N SER A 701 -17.22 -8.62 -18.61
CA SER A 701 -17.85 -7.41 -18.04
C SER A 701 -17.27 -7.02 -16.68
N GLU A 702 -17.35 -5.73 -16.31
CA GLU A 702 -16.99 -5.25 -14.96
C GLU A 702 -17.74 -6.00 -13.84
N PHE A 703 -18.96 -6.46 -14.10
CA PHE A 703 -19.75 -7.26 -13.17
C PHE A 703 -19.16 -8.65 -12.98
N ASN A 704 -18.52 -9.21 -14.02
CA ASN A 704 -17.81 -10.48 -13.93
C ASN A 704 -16.57 -10.33 -13.05
N ASP A 705 -15.74 -9.30 -13.25
CA ASP A 705 -14.60 -8.98 -12.38
C ASP A 705 -15.02 -8.72 -10.93
N LEU A 706 -16.04 -7.86 -10.72
CA LEU A 706 -16.62 -7.61 -9.39
C LEU A 706 -17.14 -8.90 -8.73
N SER A 707 -17.63 -9.86 -9.51
CA SER A 707 -18.11 -11.16 -9.01
C SER A 707 -17.01 -12.18 -8.74
N HIS A 708 -15.83 -12.04 -9.35
CA HIS A 708 -14.68 -12.95 -9.19
C HIS A 708 -13.57 -12.44 -8.28
N ASN A 709 -13.61 -11.16 -7.87
CA ASN A 709 -12.65 -10.59 -6.94
C ASN A 709 -12.63 -11.25 -5.53
N ASP A 710 -11.55 -10.97 -4.80
CA ASP A 710 -11.31 -11.42 -3.42
C ASP A 710 -11.88 -10.44 -2.38
N ILE A 711 -12.73 -9.49 -2.80
CA ILE A 711 -13.34 -8.48 -1.92
C ILE A 711 -14.66 -9.01 -1.39
N PHE A 712 -14.81 -9.11 -0.08
CA PHE A 712 -16.12 -9.20 0.56
C PHE A 712 -16.59 -7.78 0.90
N TRP A 713 -17.84 -7.48 0.62
CA TRP A 713 -18.44 -6.19 0.98
C TRP A 713 -19.11 -6.30 2.34
N ASP A 714 -18.40 -5.84 3.36
CA ASP A 714 -18.85 -5.98 4.74
C ASP A 714 -19.62 -4.75 5.18
N ARG A 715 -20.88 -4.94 5.58
CA ARG A 715 -21.78 -3.85 5.99
C ARG A 715 -21.23 -3.23 7.27
N VAL A 716 -21.09 -1.91 7.31
CA VAL A 716 -20.71 -1.18 8.53
C VAL A 716 -21.88 -1.22 9.50
N ILE A 717 -21.69 -1.78 10.69
CA ILE A 717 -22.75 -1.87 11.73
C ILE A 717 -22.55 -0.90 12.88
N LYS A 718 -21.35 -0.32 13.02
CA LYS A 718 -21.05 0.72 14.00
C LYS A 718 -19.84 1.55 13.57
N VAL A 719 -19.92 2.87 13.73
CA VAL A 719 -18.78 3.79 13.67
C VAL A 719 -18.71 4.52 15.00
N LYS A 720 -17.73 4.18 15.84
CA LYS A 720 -17.61 4.75 17.19
C LYS A 720 -16.34 5.60 17.33
N LYS A 721 -16.46 6.85 17.79
CA LYS A 721 -15.33 7.59 18.37
C LYS A 721 -14.86 6.87 19.64
N VAL A 722 -13.59 6.46 19.70
CA VAL A 722 -13.03 5.68 20.83
C VAL A 722 -12.17 6.54 21.75
N SER A 723 -11.36 7.43 21.20
CA SER A 723 -10.41 8.25 21.95
C SER A 723 -10.03 9.51 21.20
N SER A 724 -9.70 10.57 21.93
CA SER A 724 -9.20 11.87 21.41
C SER A 724 -7.77 12.19 21.90
N ASN A 725 -7.08 11.17 22.42
CA ASN A 725 -5.78 11.32 23.10
C ASN A 725 -4.62 11.28 22.10
N GLU A 726 -3.44 11.69 22.56
CA GLU A 726 -2.20 11.59 21.78
C GLU A 726 -1.78 10.12 21.66
N ILE A 727 -1.75 9.61 20.43
CA ILE A 727 -1.53 8.19 20.13
C ILE A 727 -0.52 8.06 18.98
N GLU A 728 0.26 6.99 18.99
CA GLU A 728 1.21 6.67 17.93
C GLU A 728 0.47 6.13 16.69
N VAL A 729 0.72 6.80 15.56
CA VAL A 729 0.17 6.54 14.22
C VAL A 729 1.30 6.15 13.27
N PHE A 730 1.00 5.29 12.31
CA PHE A 730 1.96 4.58 11.49
C PHE A 730 1.43 4.40 10.07
N ASP A 731 2.24 4.74 9.06
CA ASP A 731 1.85 4.64 7.64
C ASP A 731 2.88 3.85 6.83
N LEU A 732 2.39 3.18 5.78
CA LEU A 732 3.19 2.37 4.85
C LEU A 732 3.07 2.90 3.43
N SER A 733 4.20 3.23 2.80
CA SER A 733 4.23 3.62 1.40
C SER A 733 4.39 2.40 0.50
N ILE A 734 3.34 2.01 -0.20
CA ILE A 734 3.33 0.89 -1.17
C ILE A 734 3.11 1.48 -2.57
N PRO A 735 4.18 1.55 -3.40
CA PRO A 735 4.07 1.98 -4.79
C PRO A 735 3.08 1.10 -5.56
N ASP A 736 2.56 1.63 -6.66
CA ASP A 736 1.70 0.96 -7.66
C ASP A 736 0.32 0.46 -7.19
N TYR A 737 0.11 0.24 -5.89
CA TYR A 737 -1.14 -0.33 -5.35
C TYR A 737 -1.96 0.61 -4.47
N GLU A 738 -1.37 1.65 -3.89
CA GLU A 738 -2.04 2.71 -3.09
C GLU A 738 -2.86 2.22 -1.86
N LYS A 739 -2.79 0.93 -1.52
CA LYS A 739 -3.69 0.26 -0.55
C LYS A 739 -2.93 -0.78 0.26
N PHE A 740 -3.40 -1.13 1.44
CA PHE A 740 -2.98 -2.35 2.16
C PHE A 740 -4.02 -2.89 3.14
N LEU A 741 -3.77 -4.08 3.68
CA LEU A 741 -4.66 -4.79 4.59
C LEU A 741 -4.25 -4.60 6.07
N CYS A 742 -5.12 -3.98 6.87
CA CYS A 742 -5.01 -3.85 8.32
C CYS A 742 -6.25 -4.45 9.02
N ASN A 743 -6.10 -5.28 10.05
CA ASN A 743 -7.21 -5.95 10.76
C ASN A 743 -8.23 -6.64 9.81
N ASN A 744 -7.75 -7.24 8.71
CA ASN A 744 -8.59 -7.75 7.63
C ASN A 744 -9.56 -6.69 7.03
N ILE A 745 -9.12 -5.44 6.86
CA ILE A 745 -9.85 -4.33 6.21
C ILE A 745 -8.86 -3.54 5.33
N PHE A 746 -9.26 -3.06 4.15
CA PHE A 746 -8.38 -2.30 3.26
C PHE A 746 -8.31 -0.79 3.60
N VAL A 747 -7.10 -0.23 3.59
CA VAL A 747 -6.74 1.16 3.98
C VAL A 747 -5.84 1.83 2.93
N HIS A 748 -5.93 3.16 2.78
CA HIS A 748 -5.21 3.98 1.78
C HIS A 748 -3.73 4.32 2.13
N ASN A 749 -2.99 4.96 1.21
CA ASN A 749 -1.56 5.32 1.24
C ASN A 749 -1.35 6.86 1.02
N THR A 750 -0.21 7.49 1.35
CA THR A 750 -0.01 8.95 1.22
C THR A 750 1.46 9.42 1.09
N ARG A 751 1.75 10.33 0.13
CA ARG A 751 2.71 11.49 0.20
C ARG A 751 2.85 12.24 -1.15
N GLU A 752 2.91 13.59 -1.13
CA GLU A 752 3.28 14.42 -2.32
C GLU A 752 4.40 15.47 -2.06
N LEU A 753 4.65 15.91 -0.81
CA LEU A 753 5.79 16.81 -0.49
C LEU A 753 7.08 16.04 -0.13
N ASN A 754 8.25 16.58 -0.52
CA ASN A 754 9.56 15.96 -0.26
C ASN A 754 10.64 17.00 0.04
N LEU A 755 10.86 17.28 1.33
CA LEU A 755 11.79 18.30 1.82
C LEU A 755 13.09 17.67 2.35
N LEU A 756 14.26 18.23 2.01
CA LEU A 756 15.57 17.85 2.57
C LEU A 756 15.86 18.53 3.93
N HIS A 757 14.81 18.71 4.74
CA HIS A 757 14.90 19.47 5.97
C HIS A 757 14.92 18.53 7.19
N GLU A 758 15.96 18.63 8.04
CA GLU A 758 16.12 17.73 9.19
C GLU A 758 15.06 17.99 10.28
N ASN A 759 14.75 19.26 10.53
CA ASN A 759 13.73 19.70 11.49
C ASN A 759 12.33 19.83 10.81
N TRP A 760 11.89 18.77 10.13
CA TRP A 760 10.60 18.71 9.42
C TRP A 760 9.56 17.86 10.16
N LEU A 761 8.40 18.46 10.45
CA LEU A 761 7.24 17.83 11.07
C LEU A 761 6.07 17.72 10.08
N PRO A 762 5.87 16.58 9.40
CA PRO A 762 4.63 16.33 8.67
C PRO A 762 3.49 16.00 9.65
N SER A 763 2.55 16.94 9.77
CA SER A 763 1.23 16.80 10.36
C SER A 763 0.20 16.32 9.32
N VAL A 764 -1.08 16.17 9.67
CA VAL A 764 -2.09 15.47 8.85
C VAL A 764 -3.53 15.85 9.21
N ALA A 765 -4.47 16.01 8.25
CA ALA A 765 -5.92 16.33 8.39
C ALA A 765 -6.72 15.49 9.44
N ARG A 766 -7.95 15.91 9.85
CA ARG A 766 -8.91 15.13 10.71
C ARG A 766 -10.37 15.62 10.75
N GLU A 767 -11.17 15.43 9.72
CA GLU A 767 -12.49 16.07 9.47
C GLU A 767 -13.76 15.62 10.32
N GLY A 768 -13.67 15.09 11.57
CA GLY A 768 -14.75 14.71 12.57
C GLY A 768 -16.08 13.98 12.22
N VAL A 769 -16.64 13.11 13.09
CA VAL A 769 -17.90 12.32 12.80
C VAL A 769 -19.15 12.81 13.51
N GLY A 770 -20.29 12.87 12.79
CA GLY A 770 -21.63 13.01 13.35
C GLY A 770 -22.64 13.63 12.37
N LEU A 771 -23.89 13.79 12.80
CA LEU A 771 -24.73 14.87 12.26
C LEU A 771 -24.02 16.19 12.58
N ALA A 772 -24.00 17.12 11.62
CA ALA A 772 -23.43 18.43 11.84
C ALA A 772 -24.19 19.16 12.96
N ASN A 773 -23.44 19.81 13.85
CA ASN A 773 -24.02 20.73 14.82
C ASN A 773 -24.69 21.91 14.10
N LEU A 774 -25.41 22.78 14.82
CA LEU A 774 -26.04 23.99 14.25
C LEU A 774 -25.06 24.93 13.51
N VAL A 775 -23.75 24.73 13.64
CA VAL A 775 -22.65 25.51 13.01
C VAL A 775 -21.89 24.69 11.94
N GLY A 776 -22.45 23.58 11.46
CA GLY A 776 -21.86 22.77 10.38
C GLY A 776 -20.74 21.80 10.80
N GLN A 777 -20.03 22.06 11.90
CA GLN A 777 -18.99 21.15 12.40
C GLN A 777 -19.57 19.86 13.00
N LYS A 778 -18.87 18.74 12.76
CA LYS A 778 -19.20 17.38 13.20
C LYS A 778 -18.31 17.00 14.38
N TYR A 779 -18.86 16.25 15.35
CA TYR A 779 -18.22 16.08 16.67
C TYR A 779 -16.89 15.32 16.61
N GLY A 780 -15.80 16.08 16.57
CA GLY A 780 -14.45 15.56 16.52
C GLY A 780 -13.59 15.99 15.34
N GLU A 781 -13.94 17.07 14.65
CA GLU A 781 -13.06 17.57 13.60
C GLU A 781 -11.85 18.33 14.17
N VAL A 782 -10.68 17.90 13.71
CA VAL A 782 -9.42 18.62 13.65
C VAL A 782 -9.06 18.69 12.17
N THR A 783 -9.83 19.47 11.43
CA THR A 783 -9.61 19.78 10.01
C THR A 783 -8.24 20.40 9.76
N LEU A 784 -7.88 20.64 8.49
CA LEU A 784 -6.71 21.45 8.14
C LEU A 784 -6.68 22.78 8.93
N PHE A 785 -7.83 23.42 9.16
CA PHE A 785 -8.01 24.61 10.03
C PHE A 785 -7.48 24.36 11.45
N ASP A 786 -7.87 23.26 12.09
CA ASP A 786 -7.50 22.96 13.47
C ASP A 786 -6.04 22.52 13.60
N LEU A 787 -5.49 21.87 12.57
CA LEU A 787 -4.08 21.48 12.56
C LEU A 787 -3.17 22.67 12.36
N LEU A 788 -3.54 23.61 11.51
CA LEU A 788 -2.87 24.91 11.43
C LEU A 788 -2.91 25.60 12.81
N LYS A 789 -4.09 25.59 13.46
CA LYS A 789 -4.31 26.23 14.77
C LYS A 789 -3.43 25.65 15.88
N GLU A 790 -3.25 24.34 15.92
CA GLU A 790 -2.31 23.69 16.84
C GLU A 790 -0.85 23.80 16.36
N SER A 791 -0.59 23.82 15.05
CA SER A 791 0.76 23.98 14.49
C SER A 791 1.37 25.30 14.94
N PHE A 792 0.66 26.42 14.80
CA PHE A 792 1.13 27.74 15.26
C PHE A 792 1.43 27.78 16.77
N ARG A 793 0.77 26.96 17.60
CA ARG A 793 1.13 26.84 19.03
C ARG A 793 2.45 26.12 19.29
N GLN A 794 2.94 25.33 18.34
CA GLN A 794 4.24 24.65 18.44
C GLN A 794 5.42 25.58 18.12
N ARG A 795 5.16 26.86 17.79
CA ARG A 795 6.13 27.82 17.26
C ARG A 795 6.92 27.23 16.08
N PRO A 796 6.23 26.97 14.96
CA PRO A 796 6.87 26.57 13.72
C PRO A 796 7.47 27.83 13.09
N ASP A 797 8.70 27.72 12.61
CA ASP A 797 9.35 28.82 11.90
C ASP A 797 8.78 28.92 10.47
N TYR A 798 8.30 27.80 9.90
CA TYR A 798 7.51 27.79 8.64
C TYR A 798 6.37 26.79 8.68
N VAL A 799 5.23 27.17 8.08
CA VAL A 799 4.09 26.30 7.83
C VAL A 799 3.83 26.18 6.33
N ILE A 800 3.78 24.93 5.83
CA ILE A 800 3.56 24.61 4.42
C ILE A 800 2.27 23.81 4.26
N VAL A 801 1.29 24.38 3.56
CA VAL A 801 0.04 23.68 3.19
C VAL A 801 0.14 23.23 1.74
N GLY A 802 0.05 21.92 1.50
CA GLY A 802 0.15 21.34 0.14
C GLY A 802 -0.83 21.97 -0.84
N GLU A 803 -2.10 22.12 -0.43
CA GLU A 803 -3.11 22.90 -1.16
C GLU A 803 -4.21 23.41 -0.22
N VAL A 804 -4.61 24.66 -0.42
CA VAL A 804 -5.70 25.36 0.29
C VAL A 804 -6.97 25.33 -0.56
N ARG A 805 -8.06 24.79 0.00
CA ARG A 805 -9.33 24.53 -0.72
C ARG A 805 -10.59 24.99 0.05
N GLY A 806 -10.50 25.24 1.35
CA GLY A 806 -11.63 25.57 2.21
C GLY A 806 -11.25 26.37 3.46
N LYS A 807 -12.01 26.18 4.54
CA LYS A 807 -11.94 26.98 5.78
C LYS A 807 -10.55 27.07 6.39
N GLU A 808 -9.66 26.11 6.14
CA GLU A 808 -8.28 26.13 6.61
C GLU A 808 -7.49 27.38 6.21
N ALA A 809 -7.86 28.05 5.11
CA ALA A 809 -7.27 29.34 4.77
C ALA A 809 -7.46 30.37 5.89
N PHE A 810 -8.59 30.36 6.61
CA PHE A 810 -8.83 31.28 7.72
C PHE A 810 -7.71 31.22 8.76
N VAL A 811 -7.31 30.01 9.16
CA VAL A 811 -6.26 29.84 10.17
C VAL A 811 -4.88 30.03 9.58
N LEU A 812 -4.66 29.69 8.31
CA LEU A 812 -3.40 29.99 7.61
C LEU A 812 -3.12 31.50 7.65
N PHE A 813 -4.10 32.33 7.24
CA PHE A 813 -3.98 33.79 7.24
C PHE A 813 -4.04 34.39 8.66
N GLN A 814 -4.72 33.75 9.62
CA GLN A 814 -4.58 34.09 11.05
C GLN A 814 -3.14 33.82 11.55
N GLY A 815 -2.49 32.76 11.06
CA GLY A 815 -1.08 32.48 11.29
C GLY A 815 -0.18 33.57 10.74
N MET A 816 -0.35 33.90 9.45
CA MET A 816 0.35 34.99 8.75
C MET A 816 0.30 36.31 9.54
N SER A 817 -0.92 36.78 9.87
CA SER A 817 -1.12 38.00 10.68
C SER A 817 -0.58 37.92 12.11
N SER A 818 -0.41 36.72 12.67
CA SER A 818 0.22 36.52 13.99
C SER A 818 1.76 36.41 13.94
N GLY A 819 2.37 36.60 12.78
CA GLY A 819 3.83 36.52 12.59
C GLY A 819 4.37 35.10 12.42
N HIS A 820 3.58 34.17 11.86
CA HIS A 820 4.05 32.82 11.53
C HIS A 820 4.18 32.62 10.01
N PRO A 821 5.42 32.50 9.48
CA PRO A 821 5.69 32.41 8.04
C PRO A 821 4.97 31.23 7.40
N SER A 822 4.13 31.53 6.42
CA SER A 822 3.22 30.56 5.83
C SER A 822 3.32 30.53 4.31
N MET A 823 3.38 29.32 3.77
CA MET A 823 3.36 29.06 2.33
C MET A 823 2.33 28.00 1.95
N GLY A 824 1.77 28.10 0.75
CA GLY A 824 0.87 27.09 0.24
C GLY A 824 0.49 27.27 -1.23
N THR A 825 -0.28 26.31 -1.76
CA THR A 825 -0.83 26.42 -3.12
C THR A 825 -2.34 26.62 -3.13
N MET A 826 -2.86 27.35 -4.13
CA MET A 826 -4.30 27.51 -4.34
C MET A 826 -4.63 27.56 -5.84
N HIS A 827 -5.83 27.11 -6.24
CA HIS A 827 -6.30 27.29 -7.61
C HIS A 827 -6.89 28.70 -7.83
N ALA A 828 -6.18 29.53 -8.59
CA ALA A 828 -6.63 30.80 -9.15
C ALA A 828 -5.71 31.20 -10.32
N ASN A 829 -6.20 31.97 -11.30
CA ASN A 829 -5.42 32.36 -12.50
C ASN A 829 -4.80 33.77 -12.39
N ASP A 830 -5.22 34.52 -11.38
CA ASP A 830 -4.84 35.89 -11.08
C ASP A 830 -5.18 36.19 -9.61
N ILE A 831 -4.60 37.26 -9.07
CA ILE A 831 -4.74 37.65 -7.67
C ILE A 831 -6.18 38.07 -7.30
N GLN A 832 -6.92 38.74 -8.18
CA GLN A 832 -8.29 39.18 -7.91
C GLN A 832 -9.25 37.98 -7.83
N THR A 833 -9.08 36.98 -8.69
CA THR A 833 -9.76 35.69 -8.61
C THR A 833 -9.40 34.92 -7.33
N MET A 834 -8.16 35.01 -6.87
CA MET A 834 -7.74 34.40 -5.60
C MET A 834 -8.40 35.10 -4.40
N ILE A 835 -8.33 36.42 -4.32
CA ILE A 835 -8.95 37.23 -3.25
C ILE A 835 -10.44 36.95 -3.17
N ARG A 836 -11.17 37.02 -4.29
CA ARG A 836 -12.60 36.67 -4.34
C ARG A 836 -12.88 35.25 -3.84
N ARG A 837 -12.01 34.27 -4.12
CA ARG A 837 -12.15 32.90 -3.58
C ARG A 837 -11.84 32.79 -2.09
N LEU A 838 -10.97 33.64 -1.56
CA LEU A 838 -10.69 33.74 -0.12
C LEU A 838 -11.85 34.43 0.61
N GLU A 839 -12.44 35.48 0.04
CA GLU A 839 -13.56 36.24 0.61
C GLU A 839 -14.92 35.51 0.51
N THR A 840 -15.10 34.62 -0.48
CA THR A 840 -16.38 33.90 -0.69
C THR A 840 -16.46 32.55 0.02
N PRO A 841 -17.68 32.02 0.25
CA PRO A 841 -17.86 30.65 0.75
C PRO A 841 -17.24 29.62 -0.21
N PRO A 842 -16.52 28.59 0.30
CA PRO A 842 -16.50 28.13 1.70
C PRO A 842 -15.34 28.67 2.56
N ILE A 843 -14.67 29.76 2.16
CA ILE A 843 -13.48 30.29 2.87
C ILE A 843 -13.81 31.47 3.80
N GLU A 844 -14.48 32.51 3.30
CA GLU A 844 -15.02 33.65 4.09
C GLU A 844 -13.97 34.44 4.92
N LEU A 845 -12.85 34.81 4.31
CA LEU A 845 -11.84 35.70 4.91
C LEU A 845 -12.25 37.19 4.83
N SER A 846 -11.92 37.98 5.86
CA SER A 846 -12.03 39.44 5.82
C SER A 846 -10.89 40.06 5.02
N PRO A 847 -11.09 41.18 4.31
CA PRO A 847 -10.04 41.87 3.54
C PRO A 847 -8.77 42.13 4.37
N SER A 848 -8.91 42.60 5.61
CA SER A 848 -7.80 42.83 6.55
C SER A 848 -6.97 41.59 6.91
N LEU A 849 -7.55 40.37 6.82
CA LEU A 849 -6.78 39.14 6.99
C LEU A 849 -6.06 38.77 5.69
N VAL A 850 -6.67 39.00 4.52
CA VAL A 850 -6.04 38.77 3.21
C VAL A 850 -4.81 39.66 3.02
N GLU A 851 -4.82 40.87 3.59
CA GLU A 851 -3.68 41.80 3.63
C GLU A 851 -2.44 41.27 4.38
N SER A 852 -2.57 40.24 5.23
CA SER A 852 -1.43 39.63 5.93
C SER A 852 -0.52 38.75 5.05
N MET A 853 -0.95 38.45 3.83
CA MET A 853 -0.18 37.69 2.85
C MET A 853 0.65 38.65 2.00
N ASP A 854 1.98 38.61 2.15
CA ASP A 854 2.88 39.60 1.57
C ASP A 854 3.05 39.46 0.05
N ALA A 855 3.20 38.23 -0.46
CA ALA A 855 3.49 37.98 -1.86
C ALA A 855 2.68 36.83 -2.49
N VAL A 856 2.23 37.06 -3.72
CA VAL A 856 1.51 36.06 -4.55
C VAL A 856 2.31 35.75 -5.80
N CYS A 857 2.75 34.50 -5.92
CA CYS A 857 3.40 33.94 -7.10
C CYS A 857 2.36 33.39 -8.07
N VAL A 858 2.19 34.01 -9.24
CA VAL A 858 1.20 33.59 -10.24
C VAL A 858 1.86 32.70 -11.31
N MET A 859 1.73 31.39 -11.15
CA MET A 859 2.19 30.39 -12.11
C MET A 859 1.23 30.27 -13.29
N THR A 860 1.76 30.33 -14.52
CA THR A 860 0.98 30.15 -15.74
C THR A 860 1.62 29.14 -16.69
N GLN A 861 0.79 28.57 -17.56
CA GLN A 861 1.20 27.78 -18.72
C GLN A 861 0.84 28.60 -19.96
N ALA A 862 1.85 29.03 -20.71
CA ALA A 862 1.70 29.92 -21.85
C ALA A 862 2.39 29.35 -23.10
N LYS A 863 2.15 29.93 -24.28
CA LYS A 863 2.85 29.55 -25.53
C LYS A 863 3.76 30.69 -25.99
N VAL A 864 5.04 30.40 -26.14
CA VAL A 864 6.10 31.35 -26.51
C VAL A 864 6.89 30.77 -27.67
N ALA A 865 7.01 31.50 -28.78
CA ALA A 865 7.73 31.03 -29.97
C ALA A 865 7.35 29.58 -30.38
N GLY A 866 6.05 29.26 -30.28
CA GLY A 866 5.49 27.92 -30.56
C GLY A 866 5.62 26.87 -29.45
N LYS A 867 6.36 27.15 -28.36
CA LYS A 867 6.60 26.22 -27.26
C LYS A 867 5.70 26.51 -26.06
N GLU A 868 5.06 25.48 -25.51
CA GLU A 868 4.41 25.58 -24.19
C GLU A 868 5.44 25.77 -23.08
N VAL A 869 5.26 26.76 -22.22
CA VAL A 869 6.20 27.04 -21.13
C VAL A 869 5.43 27.25 -19.84
N ARG A 870 5.94 26.65 -18.75
CA ARG A 870 5.56 27.07 -17.40
C ARG A 870 6.38 28.33 -17.09
N ARG A 871 5.72 29.40 -16.69
CA ARG A 871 6.33 30.72 -16.42
C ARG A 871 5.70 31.32 -15.16
N MET A 872 6.51 32.03 -14.39
CA MET A 872 6.00 32.99 -13.41
C MET A 872 5.42 34.18 -14.16
N LYS A 873 4.08 34.24 -14.28
CA LYS A 873 3.39 35.34 -14.98
C LYS A 873 3.71 36.69 -14.34
N GLN A 874 3.64 36.72 -13.02
CA GLN A 874 3.94 37.88 -12.19
C GLN A 874 4.14 37.44 -10.73
N ILE A 875 4.91 38.24 -9.99
CA ILE A 875 4.84 38.27 -8.53
C ILE A 875 4.11 39.55 -8.16
N SER A 876 3.09 39.43 -7.31
CA SER A 876 2.31 40.58 -6.82
C SER A 876 2.55 40.71 -5.32
N GLU A 877 3.12 41.83 -4.90
CA GLU A 877 3.19 42.26 -3.51
C GLU A 877 1.83 42.84 -3.12
N VAL A 878 1.26 42.43 -1.99
CA VAL A 878 0.03 43.05 -1.48
C VAL A 878 0.39 44.30 -0.69
N ILE A 879 -0.24 45.43 -1.04
CA ILE A 879 -0.08 46.70 -0.33
C ILE A 879 -1.24 46.87 0.66
N SER A 880 -2.47 46.78 0.17
CA SER A 880 -3.70 46.90 0.94
C SER A 880 -4.83 46.07 0.32
N VAL A 881 -5.83 45.67 1.11
CA VAL A 881 -7.05 45.02 0.61
C VAL A 881 -8.29 45.78 1.09
N PRO A 882 -8.77 46.80 0.35
CA PRO A 882 -9.96 47.56 0.73
C PRO A 882 -11.26 46.74 0.64
N GLU A 883 -12.30 47.16 1.37
CA GLU A 883 -13.59 46.47 1.51
C GLU A 883 -14.38 46.25 0.19
N ASN A 884 -13.93 46.84 -0.91
CA ASN A 884 -14.52 46.62 -2.24
C ASN A 884 -14.04 45.32 -2.93
N GLY A 885 -13.15 44.55 -2.28
CA GLY A 885 -12.61 43.28 -2.79
C GLY A 885 -11.62 43.44 -3.96
N GLN A 886 -11.02 44.62 -4.12
CA GLN A 886 -9.96 44.89 -5.10
C GLN A 886 -8.66 45.25 -4.38
N ALA A 887 -7.75 44.29 -4.22
CA ALA A 887 -6.46 44.57 -3.58
C ALA A 887 -5.62 45.55 -4.40
N GLU A 888 -5.00 46.49 -3.69
CA GLU A 888 -3.92 47.32 -4.18
C GLU A 888 -2.62 46.52 -4.11
N VAL A 889 -1.95 46.37 -5.25
CA VAL A 889 -0.79 45.49 -5.39
C VAL A 889 0.33 46.20 -6.15
N ASN A 890 1.56 46.04 -5.67
CA ASN A 890 2.73 46.36 -6.49
C ASN A 890 3.14 45.09 -7.24
N ILE A 891 3.53 45.23 -8.50
CA ILE A 891 3.97 44.10 -9.32
C ILE A 891 5.46 44.29 -9.58
N PRO A 892 6.35 43.89 -8.65
CA PRO A 892 7.79 44.05 -8.82
C PRO A 892 8.34 43.20 -9.96
N PHE A 893 7.72 42.06 -10.28
CA PHE A 893 8.12 41.17 -11.37
C PHE A 893 6.93 40.87 -12.28
N GLN A 894 7.09 41.14 -13.57
CA GLN A 894 6.09 40.81 -14.60
C GLN A 894 6.77 40.17 -15.81
N TRP A 895 6.19 39.09 -16.30
CA TRP A 895 6.67 38.41 -17.50
C TRP A 895 5.91 38.90 -18.75
N ASP A 896 6.64 39.31 -19.79
CA ASP A 896 6.04 39.68 -21.08
C ASP A 896 6.05 38.48 -22.05
N PRO A 897 4.88 37.92 -22.41
CA PRO A 897 4.79 36.80 -23.35
C PRO A 897 5.32 37.10 -24.75
N ARG A 898 5.43 38.38 -25.15
CA ARG A 898 5.90 38.79 -26.48
C ARG A 898 7.41 38.64 -26.65
N THR A 899 8.16 38.79 -25.56
CA THR A 899 9.63 38.80 -25.55
C THR A 899 10.23 37.63 -24.76
N ASP A 900 9.41 36.89 -23.99
CA ASP A 900 9.83 35.89 -23.00
C ASP A 900 10.80 36.43 -21.94
N THR A 901 10.72 37.74 -21.67
CA THR A 901 11.56 38.40 -20.68
C THR A 901 10.78 38.73 -19.41
N PHE A 902 11.48 38.64 -18.29
CA PHE A 902 10.98 39.09 -16.99
C PHE A 902 11.43 40.53 -16.80
N TYR A 903 10.47 41.45 -16.68
CA TYR A 903 10.71 42.82 -16.29
C TYR A 903 10.65 42.89 -14.78
N PHE A 904 11.63 43.57 -14.18
CA PHE A 904 11.60 43.92 -12.77
C PHE A 904 11.47 45.43 -12.60
N LYS A 905 10.66 45.86 -11.64
CA LYS A 905 10.56 47.25 -11.20
C LYS A 905 11.59 47.48 -10.11
N THR A 906 12.24 48.64 -10.10
CA THR A 906 13.20 49.02 -9.04
C THR A 906 12.56 49.27 -7.68
N ASP A 907 11.25 49.54 -7.65
CA ASP A 907 10.50 49.81 -6.42
C ASP A 907 9.74 48.55 -5.98
N SER A 908 10.22 47.94 -4.90
CA SER A 908 9.56 46.85 -4.17
C SER A 908 9.03 47.39 -2.85
N TYR A 909 7.75 47.17 -2.60
CA TYR A 909 7.09 47.49 -1.33
C TYR A 909 7.61 46.60 -0.20
N ILE A 910 7.93 45.33 -0.50
CA ILE A 910 8.54 44.43 0.49
C ILE A 910 9.95 44.88 0.87
N PHE A 911 10.73 45.44 -0.06
CA PHE A 911 12.03 46.03 0.28
C PHE A 911 11.86 47.30 1.14
N GLN A 912 10.82 48.11 0.94
CA GLN A 912 10.48 49.22 1.85
C GLN A 912 10.15 48.69 3.25
N LYS A 913 9.26 47.69 3.35
CA LYS A 913 8.91 46.99 4.60
C LYS A 913 10.13 46.37 5.30
N LEU A 914 11.13 45.87 4.55
CA LEU A 914 12.41 45.38 5.09
C LEU A 914 13.29 46.49 5.68
N MET A 915 13.39 47.64 5.00
CA MET A 915 14.14 48.79 5.52
C MET A 915 13.49 49.36 6.78
N GLU A 916 12.15 49.45 6.80
CA GLU A 916 11.37 50.00 7.92
C GLU A 916 11.35 49.07 9.15
N ASN A 917 11.07 47.77 8.97
CA ASN A 917 10.87 46.85 10.09
C ASN A 917 12.16 46.23 10.63
N TYR A 918 13.18 46.02 9.77
CA TYR A 918 14.43 45.34 10.13
C TYR A 918 15.65 46.25 10.09
N GLY A 919 15.48 47.54 9.74
CA GLY A 919 16.56 48.53 9.75
C GLY A 919 17.63 48.31 8.68
N PHE A 920 17.36 47.49 7.66
CA PHE A 920 18.30 47.30 6.56
C PHE A 920 18.46 48.59 5.75
N THR A 921 19.68 48.88 5.30
CA THR A 921 19.91 49.96 4.33
C THR A 921 19.52 49.50 2.93
N LYS A 922 19.10 50.45 2.07
CA LYS A 922 18.78 50.17 0.67
C LYS A 922 19.96 49.53 -0.05
N GLU A 923 21.16 50.02 0.24
CA GLU A 923 22.43 49.55 -0.31
C GLU A 923 22.67 48.06 0.04
N HIS A 924 22.40 47.67 1.30
CA HIS A 924 22.55 46.28 1.75
C HIS A 924 21.56 45.34 1.06
N LEU A 925 20.28 45.72 0.95
CA LEU A 925 19.27 44.89 0.28
C LEU A 925 19.58 44.71 -1.21
N VAL A 926 19.98 45.79 -1.90
CA VAL A 926 20.41 45.74 -3.30
C VAL A 926 21.65 44.86 -3.47
N GLN A 927 22.61 44.94 -2.55
CA GLN A 927 23.83 44.14 -2.56
C GLN A 927 23.55 42.64 -2.34
N GLU A 928 22.72 42.27 -1.35
CA GLU A 928 22.33 40.87 -1.12
C GLU A 928 21.50 40.29 -2.27
N PHE A 929 20.58 41.09 -2.82
CA PHE A 929 19.84 40.74 -4.02
C PHE A 929 20.78 40.47 -5.21
N GLU A 930 21.76 41.33 -5.44
CA GLU A 930 22.77 41.14 -6.48
C GLU A 930 23.64 39.90 -6.24
N TYR A 931 24.09 39.66 -5.00
CA TYR A 931 24.90 38.49 -4.64
C TYR A 931 24.15 37.18 -4.82
N ARG A 932 22.90 37.08 -4.38
CA ARG A 932 22.06 35.89 -4.55
C ARG A 932 21.71 35.66 -6.02
N THR A 933 21.39 36.72 -6.77
CA THR A 933 21.16 36.67 -8.22
C THR A 933 22.39 36.11 -8.94
N ARG A 934 23.59 36.64 -8.65
CA ARG A 934 24.85 36.16 -9.23
C ARG A 934 25.18 34.73 -8.82
N LEU A 935 24.90 34.32 -7.57
CA LEU A 935 25.13 32.94 -7.12
C LEU A 935 24.22 31.94 -7.82
N LEU A 936 22.92 32.22 -7.89
CA LEU A 936 21.96 31.38 -8.61
C LEU A 936 22.28 31.31 -10.11
N TYR A 937 22.73 32.43 -10.70
CA TYR A 937 23.20 32.48 -12.09
C TYR A 937 24.50 31.67 -12.30
N GLU A 938 25.47 31.72 -11.39
CA GLU A 938 26.68 30.90 -11.47
C GLU A 938 26.41 29.41 -11.25
N LEU A 939 25.46 29.03 -10.38
CA LEU A 939 24.98 27.64 -10.27
C LEU A 939 24.38 27.15 -11.60
N TYR A 940 23.53 27.95 -12.23
CA TYR A 940 22.97 27.69 -13.56
C TYR A 940 24.06 27.56 -14.64
N LYS A 941 24.99 28.51 -14.69
CA LYS A 941 26.11 28.59 -15.66
C LYS A 941 27.09 27.43 -15.51
N LYS A 942 27.39 27.01 -14.28
CA LYS A 942 28.18 25.80 -13.95
C LYS A 942 27.38 24.50 -14.09
N LYS A 943 26.10 24.56 -14.50
CA LYS A 943 25.17 23.42 -14.70
C LYS A 943 24.94 22.56 -13.46
N ILE A 944 24.97 23.18 -12.28
CA ILE A 944 24.71 22.52 -10.99
C ILE A 944 23.20 22.49 -10.78
N PHE A 945 22.54 21.45 -11.27
CA PHE A 945 21.08 21.26 -11.22
C PHE A 945 20.62 20.19 -10.21
N ASP A 946 21.55 19.38 -9.71
CA ASP A 946 21.26 18.30 -8.76
C ASP A 946 20.57 18.82 -7.49
N PHE A 947 19.50 18.13 -7.09
CA PHE A 947 18.61 18.51 -6.00
C PHE A 947 19.35 18.65 -4.65
N ARG A 948 20.30 17.76 -4.34
CA ARG A 948 21.06 17.80 -3.08
C ARG A 948 22.15 18.85 -3.15
N LYS A 949 22.91 18.89 -4.25
CA LYS A 949 24.05 19.79 -4.41
C LYS A 949 23.64 21.27 -4.42
N VAL A 950 22.44 21.59 -4.89
CA VAL A 950 21.90 22.96 -4.80
C VAL A 950 21.52 23.31 -3.35
N GLN A 951 20.90 22.39 -2.60
CA GLN A 951 20.59 22.59 -1.18
C GLN A 951 21.86 22.79 -0.34
N GLU A 952 22.92 22.02 -0.60
CA GLU A 952 24.23 22.17 0.06
C GLU A 952 24.81 23.58 -0.12
N VAL A 953 24.77 24.14 -1.33
CA VAL A 953 25.30 25.49 -1.61
C VAL A 953 24.45 26.58 -0.95
N ILE A 954 23.12 26.46 -0.97
CA ILE A 954 22.22 27.41 -0.28
C ILE A 954 22.46 27.38 1.23
N ASN A 955 22.59 26.19 1.82
CA ASN A 955 22.87 26.01 3.24
C ASN A 955 24.26 26.56 3.64
N GLU A 956 25.29 26.37 2.81
CA GLU A 956 26.61 26.97 3.05
C GLU A 956 26.65 28.48 2.81
N TYR A 957 25.81 29.03 1.91
CA TYR A 957 25.65 30.49 1.76
C TYR A 957 25.12 31.09 3.06
N ALA A 958 24.05 30.54 3.63
CA ALA A 958 23.50 31.01 4.92
C ALA A 958 24.51 30.93 6.08
N ARG A 959 25.39 29.91 6.10
CA ARG A 959 26.44 29.76 7.12
C ARG A 959 27.66 30.66 6.92
N SER A 960 28.03 30.94 5.66
CA SER A 960 29.29 31.62 5.33
C SER A 960 29.21 32.28 3.94
N PRO A 961 28.44 33.39 3.78
CA PRO A 961 28.20 33.99 2.48
C PRO A 961 29.50 34.32 1.73
N ARG A 962 30.47 34.94 2.43
CA ARG A 962 31.79 35.31 1.85
C ARG A 962 32.60 34.11 1.34
N LYS A 963 32.46 32.92 1.93
CA LYS A 963 33.16 31.70 1.48
C LYS A 963 32.60 31.24 0.13
N ILE A 964 31.28 31.08 0.05
CA ILE A 964 30.59 30.68 -1.17
C ILE A 964 30.74 31.73 -2.27
N LEU A 965 30.61 33.02 -1.95
CA LEU A 965 30.81 34.10 -2.93
C LEU A 965 32.24 34.13 -3.50
N LYS A 966 33.28 33.75 -2.73
CA LYS A 966 34.64 33.56 -3.25
C LYS A 966 34.80 32.29 -4.08
N GLU A 967 34.27 31.16 -3.61
CA GLU A 967 34.30 29.87 -4.32
C GLU A 967 33.63 29.94 -5.70
N TYR A 968 32.58 30.75 -5.81
CA TYR A 968 31.88 31.02 -7.07
C TYR A 968 32.37 32.27 -7.82
N GLY A 969 33.41 32.95 -7.33
CA GLY A 969 34.09 34.06 -8.04
C GLY A 969 33.31 35.37 -8.12
N ILE A 970 32.32 35.56 -7.23
CA ILE A 970 31.41 36.71 -7.20
C ILE A 970 32.04 37.89 -6.44
N ILE A 971 32.88 37.59 -5.44
CA ILE A 971 33.73 38.56 -4.74
C ILE A 971 35.19 38.12 -4.75
N LYS A 972 36.11 39.08 -4.62
CA LYS A 972 37.56 38.83 -4.54
C LYS A 972 37.97 38.36 -3.15
#